data_AF-A0A934K2K2-F1
#
_entry.id   AF-A0A934K2K2-F1
#
_cell.length_a   1.000
_cell.length_b   1.000
_cell.length_c   1.000
_cell.angle_alpha   90.00
_cell.angle_beta   90.00
_cell.angle_gamma   90.00
#
_symmetry.space_group_name_H-M   'P 1'
#
loop_
_entity.id
_entity.type
_entity.pdbx_description
1 polymer ?
#
loop_
_entity_poly.entity_id
_entity_poly.type
_entity_poly.pdbx_seq_one_letter_code
_entity_poly.pdbx_strand_id
1 'polypeptide(L)'
;MTFKDEDVTVGDGEERRAANGEPIAPPHDVEAEASVLGSMLLDPAAIGRVVELLTPDDFYHENHGQLYRAALNLVREGRPIDHVTLAAELERLGLLNKVGGRAQLALLQEQVPTATNVLHYAQSVRACARKRRLIQAGREAVRLGQDPGLGAEQILERLADHVRDEMESAALDLWHSPIPLSATHALPPFPVDCLPPWLGEYVSCLAEATQTPPDLPGILVLSALAACAGGRVRLQVRQGWEEPLNLYSAVALPPGERKSAVFAEVTAPLADFEAMLSAERSYEIAEARARRKVAEKALDAAQNSAARAIGSERERRLEEVAAAARELEDAVVPFEYRLLADDATPEATASLLAEQRGRLALLSPEGGIFGQMAGRYSAGGQPNLDVYLKGHSGDMLRVDRKGRPPEFIAHPALTVGLAVQPEVLRSLSDQPGFRGRGLLARFFYSLPASRVGGRRTDVLPVPAGVRERYSSELKTLAHSLEPGAKTSWVLTLTRQAEAELLAFADELEPRLGEGGDLGHVADWGCKLVGGIGRVAGLLHLSTNVRRGWGEAVAADSVQAAIRLGRYLIQHALAAFDLMEADPNLTMARRLLKWIAAKELRSFSRRDCFEAMKGRIRRVEGLDPILNVLEVHCCIRRRHQEPRGRGRPPAPIFDVNPLVAKLALFAQGQSPGISANGTNSANSALQGAAESQPEYQTMGPGGDWERIA
;
A
#
# COMPACT_ATOMS: atom_id res chain seq x y z
N MET A 1 -66.36 47.44 31.43
CA MET A 1 -65.33 46.63 32.12
C MET A 1 -64.45 46.04 31.03
N THR A 2 -63.67 46.84 30.29
CA THR A 2 -62.32 47.32 30.67
C THR A 2 -61.43 46.18 31.14
N PHE A 3 -60.73 45.55 30.19
CA PHE A 3 -59.51 44.80 30.46
C PHE A 3 -58.45 45.82 30.88
N LYS A 4 -57.90 45.63 32.07
CA LYS A 4 -56.81 46.47 32.60
C LYS A 4 -55.55 46.17 31.82
N ASP A 5 -54.92 47.24 31.33
CA ASP A 5 -53.52 47.30 30.94
C ASP A 5 -52.66 46.77 32.11
N GLU A 6 -51.87 45.73 31.84
CA GLU A 6 -50.64 45.51 32.59
C GLU A 6 -49.50 46.06 31.73
N ASP A 7 -48.95 47.18 32.21
CA ASP A 7 -47.80 47.88 31.67
C ASP A 7 -46.65 46.91 31.38
N VAL A 8 -46.30 46.78 30.10
CA VAL A 8 -44.97 46.30 29.69
C VAL A 8 -44.01 47.47 29.87
N THR A 9 -43.49 47.64 31.08
CA THR A 9 -42.32 48.48 31.30
C THR A 9 -41.13 47.83 30.60
N VAL A 10 -40.65 48.48 29.54
CA VAL A 10 -39.33 48.23 28.93
C VAL A 10 -38.29 48.55 30.01
N GLY A 11 -37.83 47.52 30.71
CA GLY A 11 -36.74 47.63 31.69
C GLY A 11 -35.40 47.71 30.96
N ASP A 12 -34.69 48.82 31.17
CA ASP A 12 -33.31 49.01 30.76
C ASP A 12 -32.40 47.89 31.32
N GLY A 13 -31.69 47.19 30.43
CA GLY A 13 -30.32 46.73 30.67
C GLY A 13 -29.97 45.91 31.93
N GLU A 14 -30.82 45.01 32.43
CA GLU A 14 -30.38 44.08 33.48
C GLU A 14 -29.54 42.91 32.92
N GLU A 15 -28.23 42.95 33.16
CA GLU A 15 -27.33 41.81 32.98
C GLU A 15 -27.87 40.59 33.74
N ARG A 16 -28.08 39.47 33.03
CA ARG A 16 -28.49 38.21 33.67
C ARG A 16 -27.47 37.80 34.72
N ARG A 17 -27.92 37.72 35.98
CA ARG A 17 -27.13 37.24 37.12
C ARG A 17 -27.35 35.74 37.33
N ALA A 18 -26.32 35.01 37.74
CA ALA A 18 -26.46 33.63 38.21
C ALA A 18 -27.31 33.58 39.50
N ALA A 19 -27.75 32.38 39.94
CA ALA A 19 -28.53 32.20 41.19
C ALA A 19 -27.86 32.81 42.44
N ASN A 20 -26.55 33.09 42.37
CA ASN A 20 -25.73 33.68 43.43
C ASN A 20 -25.42 35.18 43.24
N GLY A 21 -26.03 35.86 42.26
CA GLY A 21 -25.90 37.32 42.07
C GLY A 21 -24.68 37.79 41.27
N GLU A 22 -23.82 36.89 40.78
CA GLU A 22 -22.65 37.22 39.96
C GLU A 22 -23.00 37.35 38.46
N PRO A 23 -22.28 38.19 37.69
CA PRO A 23 -22.43 38.29 36.24
C PRO A 23 -22.14 36.95 35.56
N ILE A 24 -23.01 36.51 34.63
CA ILE A 24 -22.79 35.26 33.89
C ILE A 24 -21.57 35.44 32.96
N ALA A 25 -20.45 34.82 33.32
CA ALA A 25 -19.27 34.80 32.47
C ALA A 25 -19.56 34.09 31.13
N PRO A 26 -19.00 34.55 30.00
CA PRO A 26 -19.11 33.85 28.72
C PRO A 26 -18.62 32.39 28.84
N PRO A 27 -19.19 31.42 28.12
CA PRO A 27 -18.76 30.02 28.19
C PRO A 27 -17.26 29.84 27.95
N HIS A 28 -16.58 29.20 28.89
CA HIS A 28 -15.13 28.99 28.89
C HIS A 28 -14.75 27.73 29.68
N ASP A 29 -13.57 27.19 29.41
CA ASP A 29 -12.97 26.05 30.11
C ASP A 29 -11.45 26.30 30.20
N VAL A 30 -11.03 26.98 31.27
CA VAL A 30 -9.64 27.41 31.44
C VAL A 30 -8.70 26.22 31.64
N GLU A 31 -9.19 25.14 32.26
CA GLU A 31 -8.43 23.92 32.50
C GLU A 31 -8.16 23.18 31.19
N ALA A 32 -9.16 23.10 30.30
CA ALA A 32 -8.96 22.55 28.96
C ALA A 32 -8.01 23.40 28.11
N GLU A 33 -8.09 24.73 28.18
CA GLU A 33 -7.15 25.62 27.48
C GLU A 33 -5.70 25.41 27.94
N ALA A 34 -5.49 25.37 29.26
CA ALA A 34 -4.18 25.08 29.85
C ALA A 34 -3.69 23.69 29.45
N SER A 35 -4.57 22.69 29.44
CA SER A 35 -4.26 21.30 29.06
C SER A 35 -3.88 21.15 27.58
N VAL A 36 -4.50 21.93 26.68
CA VAL A 36 -4.11 21.97 25.25
C VAL A 36 -2.69 22.52 25.11
N LEU A 37 -2.41 23.67 25.73
CA LEU A 37 -1.10 24.31 25.66
C LEU A 37 0.00 23.46 26.32
N GLY A 38 -0.30 22.85 27.46
CA GLY A 38 0.60 21.93 28.15
C GLY A 38 0.90 20.67 27.32
N SER A 39 -0.12 20.08 26.70
CA SER A 39 0.05 18.93 25.79
C SER A 39 0.95 19.26 24.60
N MET A 40 0.85 20.47 24.05
CA MET A 40 1.69 20.93 22.93
C MET A 40 3.14 21.16 23.34
N LEU A 41 3.38 21.62 24.56
CA LEU A 41 4.73 21.79 25.13
C LEU A 41 5.38 20.45 25.50
N LEU A 42 4.56 19.46 25.88
CA LEU A 42 5.01 18.13 26.25
C LEU A 42 5.31 17.24 25.03
N ASP A 43 4.46 17.28 24.00
CA ASP A 43 4.59 16.52 22.76
C ASP A 43 4.41 17.46 21.55
N PRO A 44 5.50 17.82 20.84
CA PRO A 44 5.43 18.67 19.65
C PRO A 44 4.53 18.09 18.54
N ALA A 45 4.30 16.77 18.48
CA ALA A 45 3.39 16.17 17.50
C ALA A 45 1.91 16.43 17.80
N ALA A 46 1.57 16.85 19.03
CA ALA A 46 0.21 17.17 19.43
C ALA A 46 -0.37 18.35 18.64
N ILE A 47 0.47 19.32 18.22
CA ILE A 47 0.01 20.52 17.49
C ILE A 47 -0.66 20.18 16.16
N GLY A 48 -0.20 19.13 15.47
CA GLY A 48 -0.75 18.72 14.18
C GLY A 48 -2.22 18.27 14.30
N ARG A 49 -2.61 17.73 15.46
CA ARG A 49 -4.00 17.35 15.75
C ARG A 49 -4.85 18.52 16.22
N VAL A 50 -4.26 19.49 16.90
CA VAL A 50 -4.96 20.66 17.47
C VAL A 50 -5.21 21.74 16.41
N VAL A 51 -4.28 21.94 15.47
CA VAL A 51 -4.39 22.96 14.42
C VAL A 51 -5.57 22.73 13.47
N GLU A 52 -6.02 21.47 13.34
CA GLU A 52 -7.23 21.13 12.58
C GLU A 52 -8.53 21.53 13.30
N LEU A 53 -8.47 21.79 14.61
CA LEU A 53 -9.64 21.99 15.46
C LEU A 53 -9.75 23.40 16.04
N LEU A 54 -8.63 24.07 16.32
CA LEU A 54 -8.59 25.34 17.06
C LEU A 54 -7.81 26.43 16.33
N THR A 55 -8.33 27.64 16.45
CA THR A 55 -7.70 28.91 16.10
C THR A 55 -7.35 29.71 17.37
N PRO A 56 -6.41 30.68 17.32
CA PRO A 56 -6.08 31.50 18.48
C PRO A 56 -7.27 32.21 19.14
N ASP A 57 -8.29 32.54 18.36
CA ASP A 57 -9.47 33.28 18.83
C ASP A 57 -10.51 32.34 19.52
N ASP A 58 -10.28 31.03 19.49
CA ASP A 58 -11.09 30.05 20.22
C ASP A 58 -10.74 30.00 21.73
N PHE A 59 -9.62 30.60 22.15
CA PHE A 59 -9.24 30.69 23.57
C PHE A 59 -9.98 31.85 24.24
N TYR A 60 -10.53 31.60 25.43
CA TYR A 60 -11.16 32.63 26.27
C TYR A 60 -10.11 33.53 26.91
N HIS A 61 -9.03 32.94 27.44
CA HIS A 61 -7.93 33.74 27.95
C HIS A 61 -7.06 34.25 26.80
N GLU A 62 -6.99 35.57 26.66
CA GLU A 62 -6.17 36.23 25.65
C GLU A 62 -4.71 35.74 25.71
N ASN A 63 -4.16 35.59 26.92
CA ASN A 63 -2.81 35.06 27.12
C ASN A 63 -2.62 33.66 26.53
N HIS A 64 -3.60 32.76 26.69
CA HIS A 64 -3.56 31.42 26.09
C HIS A 64 -3.64 31.47 24.56
N GLY A 65 -4.49 32.35 24.02
CA GLY A 65 -4.55 32.61 22.58
C GLY A 65 -3.22 33.12 22.01
N GLN A 66 -2.52 34.01 22.73
CA GLN A 66 -1.19 34.50 22.34
C GLN A 66 -0.13 33.40 22.40
N LEU A 67 -0.16 32.53 23.41
CA LEU A 67 0.71 31.36 23.50
C LEU A 67 0.50 30.41 22.31
N TYR A 68 -0.75 30.11 21.99
CA TYR A 68 -1.11 29.28 20.85
C TYR A 68 -0.66 29.91 19.52
N ARG A 69 -0.87 31.23 19.35
CA ARG A 69 -0.43 31.97 18.16
C ARG A 69 1.09 31.93 17.97
N ALA A 70 1.86 32.09 19.04
CA ALA A 70 3.32 31.98 19.00
C ALA A 70 3.78 30.54 18.65
N ALA A 71 3.09 29.52 19.17
CA ALA A 71 3.35 28.14 18.80
C ALA A 71 3.08 27.86 17.31
N LEU A 72 1.99 28.42 16.75
CA LEU A 72 1.70 28.31 15.32
C LEU A 72 2.76 29.00 14.43
N ASN A 73 3.36 30.10 14.88
CA ASN A 73 4.47 30.74 14.15
C ASN A 73 5.69 29.81 14.07
N LEU A 74 6.05 29.15 15.18
CA LEU A 74 7.16 28.18 15.19
C LEU A 74 6.90 27.01 14.23
N VAL A 75 5.68 26.50 14.17
CA VAL A 75 5.29 25.44 13.22
C VAL A 75 5.46 25.89 11.77
N ARG A 76 5.03 27.12 11.44
CA ARG A 76 5.19 27.69 10.09
C ARG A 76 6.65 27.84 9.68
N GLU A 77 7.53 28.11 10.64
CA GLU A 77 8.97 28.21 10.44
C GLU A 77 9.69 26.84 10.47
N GLY A 78 8.95 25.74 10.67
CA GLY A 78 9.52 24.39 10.78
C GLY A 78 10.36 24.17 12.05
N ARG A 79 10.14 24.97 13.10
CA ARG A 79 10.87 24.92 14.36
C ARG A 79 10.12 24.10 15.41
N PRO A 80 10.80 23.32 16.27
CA PRO A 80 10.15 22.55 17.32
C PRO A 80 9.50 23.47 18.35
N ILE A 81 8.36 23.03 18.91
CA ILE A 81 7.67 23.73 20.00
C ILE A 81 8.10 23.07 21.31
N ASP A 82 8.89 23.78 22.10
CA ASP A 82 9.22 23.44 23.48
C ASP A 82 9.26 24.73 24.32
N HIS A 83 9.44 24.59 25.64
CA HIS A 83 9.41 25.74 26.56
C HIS A 83 10.53 26.76 26.28
N VAL A 84 11.65 26.37 25.67
CA VAL A 84 12.77 27.26 25.32
C VAL A 84 12.44 28.01 24.03
N THR A 85 12.03 27.28 22.98
CA THR A 85 11.73 27.88 21.67
C THR A 85 10.50 28.77 21.72
N LEU A 86 9.47 28.36 22.46
CA LEU A 86 8.26 29.17 22.66
C LEU A 86 8.55 30.41 23.50
N ALA A 87 9.37 30.31 24.55
CA ALA A 87 9.78 31.48 25.33
C ALA A 87 10.56 32.49 24.48
N ALA A 88 11.51 32.02 23.66
CA ALA A 88 12.29 32.88 22.79
C ALA A 88 11.41 33.58 21.73
N GLU A 89 10.42 32.88 21.19
CA GLU A 89 9.46 33.47 20.25
C GLU A 89 8.55 34.51 20.93
N LEU A 90 8.07 34.23 22.14
CA LEU A 90 7.29 35.20 22.93
C LEU A 90 8.12 36.41 23.35
N GLU A 91 9.42 36.24 23.58
CA GLU A 91 10.36 37.32 23.89
C GLU A 91 10.60 38.20 22.66
N ARG A 92 10.79 37.59 21.49
CA ARG A 92 10.88 38.28 20.19
C ARG A 92 9.62 39.10 19.88
N LEU A 93 8.45 38.59 20.24
CA LEU A 93 7.16 39.26 20.06
C LEU A 93 6.86 40.32 21.15
N GLY A 94 7.69 40.44 22.19
CA GLY A 94 7.45 41.36 23.30
C GLY A 94 6.28 40.95 24.20
N LEU A 95 5.86 39.68 24.16
CA LEU A 95 4.69 39.14 24.86
C LEU A 95 5.04 38.27 26.07
N LEU A 96 6.30 37.85 26.23
CA LEU A 96 6.72 36.91 27.28
C LEU A 96 6.31 37.35 28.69
N ASN A 97 6.48 38.63 29.03
CA ASN A 97 6.07 39.16 30.35
C ASN A 97 4.54 39.23 30.51
N LYS A 98 3.79 39.42 29.42
CA LYS A 98 2.32 39.48 29.46
C LYS A 98 1.67 38.12 29.70
N VAL A 99 2.30 37.05 29.20
CA VAL A 99 1.81 35.67 29.36
C VAL A 99 2.32 34.97 30.62
N GLY A 100 2.96 35.69 31.55
CA GLY A 100 3.43 35.15 32.84
C GLY A 100 4.88 34.64 32.85
N GLY A 101 5.64 34.90 31.79
CA GLY A 101 7.07 34.57 31.71
C GLY A 101 7.36 33.07 31.53
N ARG A 102 8.65 32.71 31.60
CA ARG A 102 9.11 31.32 31.42
C ARG A 102 8.53 30.34 32.46
N ALA A 103 8.27 30.83 33.68
CA ALA A 103 7.69 30.03 34.75
C ALA A 103 6.27 29.53 34.40
N GLN A 104 5.47 30.34 33.69
CA GLN A 104 4.13 29.93 33.28
C GLN A 104 4.15 28.80 32.24
N LEU A 105 5.12 28.79 31.32
CA LEU A 105 5.25 27.73 30.33
C LEU A 105 5.62 26.39 30.97
N ALA A 106 6.52 26.41 31.95
CA ALA A 106 6.87 25.23 32.72
C ALA A 106 5.66 24.69 33.51
N LEU A 107 4.89 25.58 34.12
CA LEU A 107 3.68 25.22 34.86
C LEU A 107 2.62 24.55 33.96
N LEU A 108 2.38 25.10 32.76
CA LEU A 108 1.45 24.51 31.78
C LEU A 108 1.90 23.10 31.36
N GLN A 109 3.20 22.89 31.17
CA GLN A 109 3.76 21.59 30.82
C GLN A 109 3.63 20.57 31.97
N GLU A 110 3.84 20.99 33.22
CA GLU A 110 3.73 20.13 34.41
C GLU A 110 2.28 19.74 34.75
N GLN A 111 1.30 20.57 34.38
CA GLN A 111 -0.12 20.31 34.64
C GLN A 111 -0.70 19.17 33.81
N VAL A 112 0.00 18.71 32.77
CA VAL A 112 -0.47 17.69 31.86
C VAL A 112 0.38 16.42 31.99
N PRO A 113 -0.17 15.29 32.49
CA PRO A 113 0.60 14.06 32.64
C PRO A 113 0.92 13.39 31.29
N THR A 114 0.04 13.51 30.28
CA THR A 114 0.25 12.99 28.92
C THR A 114 -0.47 13.84 27.86
N ALA A 115 0.07 13.88 26.64
CA ALA A 115 -0.55 14.57 25.50
C ALA A 115 -1.61 13.72 24.76
N THR A 116 -1.95 12.53 25.26
CA THR A 116 -2.87 11.57 24.59
C THR A 116 -4.28 12.15 24.45
N ASN A 117 -4.74 12.90 25.45
CA ASN A 117 -6.11 13.44 25.49
C ASN A 117 -6.25 14.85 24.89
N VAL A 118 -5.21 15.36 24.20
CA VAL A 118 -5.20 16.73 23.66
C VAL A 118 -6.41 17.04 22.76
N LEU A 119 -6.89 16.05 22.00
CA LEU A 119 -8.09 16.20 21.15
C LEU A 119 -9.36 16.44 21.96
N HIS A 120 -9.50 15.79 23.12
CA HIS A 120 -10.66 15.96 24.00
C HIS A 120 -10.69 17.37 24.60
N TYR A 121 -9.54 17.86 25.08
CA TYR A 121 -9.43 19.23 25.59
C TYR A 121 -9.67 20.26 24.49
N ALA A 122 -9.12 20.05 23.30
CA ALA A 122 -9.35 20.92 22.16
C ALA A 122 -10.84 20.99 21.75
N GLN A 123 -11.56 19.87 21.83
CA GLN A 123 -13.01 19.83 21.61
C GLN A 123 -13.78 20.63 22.66
N SER A 124 -13.39 20.58 23.94
CA SER A 124 -14.01 21.39 25.01
C SER A 124 -13.83 22.89 24.77
N VAL A 125 -12.61 23.31 24.43
CA VAL A 125 -12.30 24.71 24.08
C VAL A 125 -13.12 25.17 22.88
N ARG A 126 -13.18 24.34 21.82
CA ARG A 126 -13.98 24.62 20.61
C ARG A 126 -15.47 24.75 20.91
N ALA A 127 -16.02 23.86 21.74
CA ALA A 127 -17.42 23.90 22.15
C ALA A 127 -17.75 25.19 22.93
N CYS A 128 -16.85 25.63 23.80
CA CYS A 128 -16.99 26.89 24.53
C CYS A 128 -16.89 28.10 23.58
N ALA A 129 -15.90 28.14 22.68
CA ALA A 129 -15.71 29.18 21.68
C ALA A 129 -16.95 29.36 20.79
N ARG A 130 -17.52 28.24 20.35
CA ARG A 130 -18.75 28.18 19.57
C ARG A 130 -19.94 28.80 20.31
N LYS A 131 -20.14 28.44 21.58
CA LYS A 131 -21.19 29.07 22.40
C LYS A 131 -20.96 30.59 22.54
N ARG A 132 -19.70 31.04 22.67
CA ARG A 132 -19.37 32.49 22.69
C ARG A 132 -19.71 33.18 21.36
N ARG A 133 -19.39 32.58 20.22
CA ARG A 133 -19.76 33.10 18.89
C ARG A 133 -21.26 33.15 18.68
N LEU A 134 -22.01 32.15 19.14
CA LEU A 134 -23.49 32.18 19.12
C LEU A 134 -24.07 33.29 20.00
N ILE A 135 -23.48 33.54 21.18
CA ILE A 135 -23.86 34.67 22.03
C ILE A 135 -23.58 36.00 21.33
N GLN A 136 -22.45 36.13 20.63
CA GLN A 136 -22.13 37.31 19.84
C GLN A 136 -23.11 37.50 18.68
N ALA A 137 -23.42 36.44 17.93
CA ALA A 137 -24.41 36.49 16.85
C ALA A 137 -25.81 36.86 17.38
N GLY A 138 -26.20 36.37 18.55
CA GLY A 138 -27.46 36.77 19.21
C GLY A 138 -27.48 38.24 19.61
N ARG A 139 -26.37 38.78 20.14
CA ARG A 139 -26.23 40.21 20.46
C ARG A 139 -26.26 41.06 19.19
N GLU A 140 -25.64 40.59 18.13
CA GLU A 140 -25.65 41.24 16.82
C GLU A 140 -27.07 41.27 16.22
N ALA A 141 -27.84 40.20 16.37
CA ALA A 141 -29.25 40.16 15.95
C ALA A 141 -30.08 41.25 16.64
N VAL A 142 -29.89 41.42 17.94
CA VAL A 142 -30.57 42.48 18.71
C VAL A 142 -30.14 43.87 18.22
N ARG A 143 -28.84 44.09 17.98
CA ARG A 143 -28.31 45.35 17.46
C ARG A 143 -28.88 45.69 16.09
N LEU A 144 -28.86 44.75 15.15
CA LEU A 144 -29.38 44.93 13.80
C LEU A 144 -30.90 45.15 13.80
N GLY A 145 -31.64 44.48 14.70
CA GLY A 145 -33.08 44.69 14.86
C GLY A 145 -33.47 46.05 15.43
N GLN A 146 -32.55 46.75 16.11
CA GLN A 146 -32.75 48.09 16.65
C GLN A 146 -32.27 49.20 15.71
N ASP A 147 -31.64 48.87 14.58
CA ASP A 147 -31.17 49.84 13.60
C ASP A 147 -32.33 50.28 12.67
N PRO A 148 -32.81 51.54 12.75
CA PRO A 148 -33.93 52.02 11.95
C PRO A 148 -33.61 52.14 10.45
N GLY A 149 -32.34 52.01 10.05
CA GLY A 149 -31.90 52.09 8.65
C GLY A 149 -31.94 50.77 7.87
N LEU A 150 -32.26 49.64 8.52
CA LEU A 150 -32.23 48.31 7.91
C LEU A 150 -33.62 47.68 7.79
N GLY A 151 -33.92 47.14 6.61
CA GLY A 151 -35.12 46.33 6.40
C GLY A 151 -34.97 44.91 6.94
N ALA A 152 -36.09 44.26 7.27
CA ALA A 152 -36.09 42.88 7.81
C ALA A 152 -35.34 41.87 6.93
N GLU A 153 -35.47 41.96 5.61
CA GLU A 153 -34.76 41.11 4.64
C GLU A 153 -33.23 41.26 4.74
N GLN A 154 -32.74 42.51 4.90
CA GLN A 154 -31.31 42.82 5.02
C GLN A 154 -30.74 42.36 6.36
N ILE A 155 -31.55 42.42 7.42
CA ILE A 155 -31.20 41.91 8.75
C ILE A 155 -31.07 40.39 8.69
N LEU A 156 -32.01 39.69 8.05
CA LEU A 156 -31.97 38.24 7.85
C LEU A 156 -30.75 37.81 7.02
N GLU A 157 -30.41 38.54 5.96
CA GLU A 157 -29.24 38.24 5.14
C GLU A 157 -27.92 38.39 5.92
N ARG A 158 -27.74 39.49 6.66
CA ARG A 158 -26.54 39.73 7.48
C ARG A 158 -26.41 38.76 8.66
N LEU A 159 -27.53 38.33 9.25
CA LEU A 159 -27.56 37.30 10.29
C LEU A 159 -27.28 35.91 9.71
N ALA A 160 -27.81 35.62 8.52
CA ALA A 160 -27.54 34.37 7.84
C ALA A 160 -26.04 34.23 7.57
N ASP A 161 -25.34 35.29 7.15
CA ASP A 161 -23.89 35.25 6.97
C ASP A 161 -23.12 34.99 8.28
N HIS A 162 -23.52 35.60 9.41
CA HIS A 162 -22.88 35.38 10.71
C HIS A 162 -23.11 33.97 11.29
N VAL A 163 -24.25 33.36 10.99
CA VAL A 163 -24.64 32.03 11.50
C VAL A 163 -24.25 30.92 10.51
N ARG A 164 -23.97 31.24 9.24
CA ARG A 164 -23.59 30.28 8.19
C ARG A 164 -22.33 29.51 8.54
N ASP A 165 -21.28 30.18 8.98
CA ASP A 165 -20.01 29.54 9.37
C ASP A 165 -20.21 28.57 10.54
N GLU A 166 -21.07 28.95 11.50
CA GLU A 166 -21.43 28.10 12.64
C GLU A 166 -22.35 26.94 12.26
N MET A 167 -23.22 27.11 11.25
CA MET A 167 -24.06 26.04 10.71
C MET A 167 -23.28 25.07 9.83
N GLU A 168 -22.32 25.56 9.04
CA GLU A 168 -21.40 24.73 8.26
C GLU A 168 -20.48 23.93 9.20
N SER A 169 -19.98 24.56 10.27
CA SER A 169 -19.26 23.88 11.36
C SER A 169 -20.15 22.84 12.08
N ALA A 170 -21.44 23.14 12.31
CA ALA A 170 -22.42 22.18 12.87
C ALA A 170 -22.65 20.98 11.96
N ALA A 171 -22.76 21.22 10.66
CA ALA A 171 -23.00 20.20 9.67
C ALA A 171 -21.80 19.26 9.54
N LEU A 172 -20.59 19.78 9.76
CA LEU A 172 -19.36 18.99 9.85
C LEU A 172 -19.30 18.11 11.11
N ASP A 173 -19.92 18.53 12.23
CA ASP A 173 -19.98 17.72 13.46
C ASP A 173 -20.97 16.53 13.35
N LEU A 174 -21.93 16.55 12.41
CA LEU A 174 -22.96 15.51 12.22
C LEU A 174 -22.64 14.48 11.14
N TRP A 175 -21.61 14.72 10.34
CA TRP A 175 -21.15 13.82 9.29
C TRP A 175 -19.72 13.38 9.60
N HIS A 176 -19.46 12.07 9.58
CA HIS A 176 -18.10 11.59 9.54
C HIS A 176 -17.43 12.05 8.24
N SER A 177 -16.12 12.30 8.27
CA SER A 177 -15.34 12.57 7.06
C SER A 177 -15.58 11.44 6.04
N PRO A 178 -15.95 11.76 4.79
CA PRO A 178 -16.22 10.72 3.82
C PRO A 178 -14.94 9.97 3.51
N ILE A 179 -15.03 8.64 3.51
CA ILE A 179 -13.92 7.74 3.29
C ILE A 179 -13.72 7.64 1.76
N PRO A 180 -12.54 7.97 1.21
CA PRO A 180 -12.30 7.85 -0.22
C PRO A 180 -12.69 6.48 -0.77
N LEU A 181 -13.32 6.44 -1.95
CA LEU A 181 -13.58 5.20 -2.69
C LEU A 181 -12.32 4.71 -3.46
N SER A 182 -11.20 5.43 -3.34
CA SER A 182 -9.90 5.02 -3.88
C SER A 182 -9.32 3.91 -3.01
N ALA A 183 -8.55 3.01 -3.63
CA ALA A 183 -7.82 1.93 -2.97
C ALA A 183 -6.70 2.42 -2.01
N THR A 184 -6.68 3.70 -1.64
CA THR A 184 -5.81 4.27 -0.62
C THR A 184 -6.49 4.18 0.74
N HIS A 185 -6.82 2.97 1.15
CA HIS A 185 -6.85 2.67 2.58
C HIS A 185 -5.42 2.83 3.11
N ALA A 186 -5.27 3.22 4.38
CA ALA A 186 -4.02 2.99 5.10
C ALA A 186 -3.84 1.48 5.24
N LEU A 187 -3.26 0.85 4.21
CA LEU A 187 -2.97 -0.56 4.20
C LEU A 187 -2.00 -0.90 5.33
N PRO A 188 -2.12 -2.09 5.95
CA PRO A 188 -1.24 -2.46 7.04
C PRO A 188 0.22 -2.43 6.56
N PRO A 189 1.17 -1.91 7.35
CA PRO A 189 2.58 -1.95 6.97
C PRO A 189 3.07 -3.41 6.94
N PHE A 190 4.08 -3.67 6.12
CA PHE A 190 4.71 -4.99 6.07
C PHE A 190 5.26 -5.40 7.46
N PRO A 191 4.88 -6.57 7.99
CA PRO A 191 5.27 -7.01 9.33
C PRO A 191 6.69 -7.61 9.30
N VAL A 192 7.71 -6.74 9.30
CA VAL A 192 9.13 -7.14 9.22
C VAL A 192 9.53 -8.11 10.33
N ASP A 193 8.91 -7.99 11.50
CA ASP A 193 9.13 -8.85 12.67
C ASP A 193 8.65 -10.30 12.49
N CYS A 194 7.89 -10.60 11.42
CA CYS A 194 7.57 -11.99 11.03
C CYS A 194 8.72 -12.70 10.33
N LEU A 195 9.74 -11.95 9.86
CA LEU A 195 10.91 -12.54 9.23
C LEU A 195 11.92 -12.99 10.30
N PRO A 196 12.71 -14.05 10.04
CA PRO A 196 13.83 -14.41 10.88
C PRO A 196 14.76 -13.21 11.12
N PRO A 197 15.41 -13.08 12.29
CA PRO A 197 16.11 -11.85 12.68
C PRO A 197 17.10 -11.31 11.63
N TRP A 198 17.85 -12.19 10.97
CA TRP A 198 18.82 -11.79 9.95
C TRP A 198 18.18 -11.27 8.65
N LEU A 199 16.99 -11.78 8.30
CA LEU A 199 16.19 -11.29 7.18
C LEU A 199 15.46 -10.00 7.54
N GLY A 200 14.88 -9.92 8.74
CA GLY A 200 14.22 -8.73 9.24
C GLY A 200 15.18 -7.54 9.31
N GLU A 201 16.37 -7.74 9.87
CA GLU A 201 17.45 -6.74 9.91
C GLU A 201 17.85 -6.29 8.50
N TYR A 202 18.10 -7.23 7.59
CA TYR A 202 18.44 -6.91 6.20
C TYR A 202 17.34 -6.12 5.48
N VAL A 203 16.07 -6.54 5.62
CA VAL A 203 14.91 -5.87 5.01
C VAL A 203 14.75 -4.45 5.56
N SER A 204 14.86 -4.25 6.86
CA SER A 204 14.81 -2.93 7.49
C SER A 204 15.94 -2.03 7.01
N CYS A 205 17.19 -2.52 7.03
CA CYS A 205 18.34 -1.75 6.57
C CYS A 205 18.25 -1.41 5.07
N LEU A 206 17.81 -2.35 4.24
CA LEU A 206 17.67 -2.12 2.80
C LEU A 206 16.54 -1.14 2.48
N ALA A 207 15.39 -1.26 3.15
CA ALA A 207 14.29 -0.31 3.01
C ALA A 207 14.72 1.11 3.40
N GLU A 208 15.49 1.25 4.49
CA GLU A 208 16.00 2.55 4.93
C GLU A 208 17.07 3.10 3.98
N ALA A 209 18.09 2.30 3.61
CA ALA A 209 19.15 2.72 2.70
C ALA A 209 18.60 3.15 1.33
N THR A 210 17.58 2.46 0.85
CA THR A 210 16.93 2.78 -0.43
C THR A 210 15.76 3.74 -0.30
N GLN A 211 15.35 4.11 0.91
CA GLN A 211 14.14 4.92 1.17
C GLN A 211 12.91 4.38 0.43
N THR A 212 12.74 3.07 0.48
CA THR A 212 11.59 2.33 -0.08
C THR A 212 10.73 1.75 1.03
N PRO A 213 9.45 1.44 0.78
CA PRO A 213 8.62 0.74 1.76
C PRO A 213 9.21 -0.65 2.08
N PRO A 214 9.19 -1.11 3.35
CA PRO A 214 9.71 -2.43 3.74
C PRO A 214 9.07 -3.60 2.98
N ASP A 215 7.85 -3.41 2.48
CA ASP A 215 7.09 -4.33 1.66
C ASP A 215 7.85 -4.79 0.42
N LEU A 216 8.58 -3.89 -0.24
CA LEU A 216 9.32 -4.19 -1.46
C LEU A 216 10.46 -5.19 -1.19
N PRO A 217 11.48 -4.88 -0.35
CA PRO A 217 12.51 -5.85 -0.02
C PRO A 217 11.91 -7.08 0.70
N GLY A 218 10.90 -6.90 1.57
CA GLY A 218 10.27 -7.98 2.33
C GLY A 218 9.63 -9.07 1.46
N ILE A 219 8.85 -8.68 0.44
CA ILE A 219 8.26 -9.64 -0.50
C ILE A 219 9.32 -10.24 -1.43
N LEU A 220 10.30 -9.44 -1.88
CA LEU A 220 11.35 -9.93 -2.77
C LEU A 220 12.28 -10.95 -2.09
N VAL A 221 12.59 -10.81 -0.80
CA VAL A 221 13.37 -11.84 -0.08
C VAL A 221 12.59 -13.15 0.05
N LEU A 222 11.27 -13.11 0.21
CA LEU A 222 10.44 -14.32 0.17
C LEU A 222 10.49 -14.99 -1.21
N SER A 223 10.45 -14.21 -2.30
CA SER A 223 10.66 -14.73 -3.66
C SER A 223 12.07 -15.29 -3.85
N ALA A 224 13.10 -14.69 -3.25
CA ALA A 224 14.46 -15.21 -3.31
C ALA A 224 14.60 -16.56 -2.56
N LEU A 225 13.98 -16.68 -1.38
CA LEU A 225 13.90 -17.97 -0.66
C LEU A 225 13.13 -19.02 -1.47
N ALA A 226 12.02 -18.62 -2.11
CA ALA A 226 11.24 -19.50 -2.97
C ALA A 226 12.01 -19.94 -4.22
N ALA A 227 12.91 -19.10 -4.76
CA ALA A 227 13.84 -19.48 -5.82
C ALA A 227 14.86 -20.53 -5.32
N CYS A 228 15.25 -20.49 -4.03
CA CYS A 228 16.11 -21.51 -3.42
C CYS A 228 15.40 -22.86 -3.24
N ALA A 229 14.16 -22.84 -2.72
CA ALA A 229 13.45 -24.03 -2.27
C ALA A 229 12.50 -24.65 -3.30
N GLY A 230 12.02 -23.88 -4.28
CA GLY A 230 11.10 -24.33 -5.31
C GLY A 230 11.63 -25.56 -6.04
N GLY A 231 10.81 -26.62 -6.14
CA GLY A 231 11.17 -27.86 -6.83
C GLY A 231 12.12 -28.77 -6.03
N ARG A 232 12.73 -28.26 -4.96
CA ARG A 232 13.58 -29.03 -4.03
C ARG A 232 12.82 -29.45 -2.78
N VAL A 233 11.90 -28.64 -2.31
CA VAL A 233 11.17 -28.87 -1.06
C VAL A 233 9.67 -28.71 -1.30
N ARG A 234 8.90 -29.65 -0.75
CA ARG A 234 7.44 -29.61 -0.63
C ARG A 234 7.06 -29.60 0.84
N LEU A 235 5.95 -28.96 1.17
CA LEU A 235 5.32 -29.03 2.48
C LEU A 235 4.11 -29.94 2.41
N GLN A 236 4.05 -30.96 3.27
CA GLN A 236 2.83 -31.70 3.52
C GLN A 236 1.96 -30.90 4.50
N VAL A 237 0.92 -30.26 3.97
CA VAL A 237 -0.02 -29.44 4.76
C VAL A 237 -0.96 -30.32 5.58
N ARG A 238 -1.43 -31.42 4.98
CA ARG A 238 -2.13 -32.53 5.63
C ARG A 238 -1.94 -33.79 4.79
N GLN A 239 -2.39 -34.94 5.28
CA GLN A 239 -2.32 -36.17 4.49
C GLN A 239 -3.03 -36.00 3.13
N GLY A 240 -2.31 -36.33 2.05
CA GLY A 240 -2.81 -36.21 0.67
C GLY A 240 -2.80 -34.79 0.08
N TRP A 241 -2.36 -33.78 0.82
CA TRP A 241 -2.21 -32.41 0.31
C TRP A 241 -0.78 -31.91 0.54
N GLU A 242 -0.05 -31.73 -0.56
CA GLU A 242 1.30 -31.18 -0.56
C GLU A 242 1.35 -29.87 -1.35
N GLU A 243 2.19 -28.95 -0.90
CA GLU A 243 2.44 -27.65 -1.53
C GLU A 243 3.93 -27.49 -1.85
N PRO A 244 4.32 -27.22 -3.11
CA PRO A 244 5.70 -26.89 -3.43
C PRO A 244 6.09 -25.51 -2.88
N LEU A 245 7.33 -25.35 -2.41
CA LEU A 245 7.80 -24.09 -1.77
C LEU A 245 8.20 -22.99 -2.78
N ASN A 246 7.40 -22.81 -3.84
CA ASN A 246 7.52 -21.72 -4.80
C ASN A 246 6.44 -20.66 -4.61
N LEU A 247 6.72 -19.40 -4.93
CA LEU A 247 5.80 -18.29 -4.72
C LEU A 247 5.62 -17.45 -5.98
N TYR A 248 4.41 -16.96 -6.20
CA TYR A 248 4.13 -15.88 -7.15
C TYR A 248 3.84 -14.61 -6.36
N SER A 249 4.57 -13.52 -6.62
CA SER A 249 4.41 -12.25 -5.93
C SER A 249 4.50 -11.07 -6.88
N ALA A 250 3.73 -10.02 -6.56
CA ALA A 250 3.72 -8.76 -7.29
C ALA A 250 3.62 -7.60 -6.29
N VAL A 251 4.71 -6.83 -6.18
CA VAL A 251 4.73 -5.55 -5.45
C VAL A 251 4.46 -4.44 -6.45
N ALA A 252 3.39 -3.68 -6.28
CA ALA A 252 3.03 -2.58 -7.16
C ALA A 252 3.38 -1.24 -6.53
N LEU A 253 4.32 -0.52 -7.15
CA LEU A 253 4.83 0.76 -6.68
C LEU A 253 4.91 1.76 -7.84
N PRO A 254 4.59 3.05 -7.59
CA PRO A 254 4.71 4.10 -8.61
C PRO A 254 6.12 4.20 -9.22
N PRO A 255 6.26 4.87 -10.37
CA PRO A 255 7.56 5.19 -10.94
C PRO A 255 8.44 5.96 -9.94
N GLY A 256 9.76 5.77 -10.03
CA GLY A 256 10.72 6.49 -9.16
C GLY A 256 10.91 5.89 -7.76
N GLU A 257 10.34 4.71 -7.47
CA GLU A 257 10.45 3.98 -6.19
C GLU A 257 11.71 3.12 -6.04
N ARG A 258 12.76 3.41 -6.82
CA ARG A 258 14.06 2.70 -6.78
C ARG A 258 13.91 1.16 -6.83
N LYS A 259 12.84 0.69 -7.48
CA LYS A 259 12.46 -0.73 -7.58
C LYS A 259 13.61 -1.59 -8.09
N SER A 260 14.25 -1.17 -9.18
CA SER A 260 15.37 -1.89 -9.79
C SER A 260 16.60 -1.98 -8.88
N ALA A 261 16.84 -0.98 -8.03
CA ALA A 261 17.98 -0.99 -7.10
C ALA A 261 17.76 -2.02 -5.98
N VAL A 262 16.57 -2.02 -5.36
CA VAL A 262 16.20 -3.03 -4.36
C VAL A 262 16.21 -4.43 -4.98
N PHE A 263 15.66 -4.56 -6.18
CA PHE A 263 15.62 -5.84 -6.90
C PHE A 263 17.03 -6.40 -7.11
N ALA A 264 17.93 -5.59 -7.66
CA ALA A 264 19.32 -5.99 -7.90
C ALA A 264 20.03 -6.39 -6.61
N GLU A 265 19.84 -5.65 -5.51
CA GLU A 265 20.48 -5.95 -4.22
C GLU A 265 19.96 -7.27 -3.60
N VAL A 266 18.66 -7.55 -3.73
CA VAL A 266 18.05 -8.79 -3.22
C VAL A 266 18.46 -10.00 -4.05
N THR A 267 18.52 -9.89 -5.38
CA THR A 267 18.80 -11.02 -6.27
C THR A 267 20.29 -11.27 -6.51
N ALA A 268 21.17 -10.34 -6.19
CA ALA A 268 22.62 -10.47 -6.41
C ALA A 268 23.20 -11.79 -5.88
N PRO A 269 22.89 -12.26 -4.65
CA PRO A 269 23.47 -13.52 -4.16
C PRO A 269 22.99 -14.76 -4.94
N LEU A 270 21.80 -14.73 -5.56
CA LEU A 270 21.33 -15.80 -6.43
C LEU A 270 22.05 -15.81 -7.77
N ALA A 271 22.32 -14.63 -8.33
CA ALA A 271 23.13 -14.50 -9.54
C ALA A 271 24.58 -14.95 -9.30
N ASP A 272 25.17 -14.57 -8.16
CA ASP A 272 26.49 -15.06 -7.74
C ASP A 272 26.53 -16.59 -7.60
N PHE A 273 25.48 -17.17 -7.02
CA PHE A 273 25.34 -18.61 -6.86
C PHE A 273 25.22 -19.34 -8.21
N GLU A 274 24.42 -18.81 -9.13
CA GLU A 274 24.29 -19.32 -10.50
C GLU A 274 25.64 -19.28 -11.22
N ALA A 275 26.35 -18.15 -11.15
CA ALA A 275 27.67 -17.98 -11.75
C ALA A 275 28.71 -18.95 -11.18
N MET A 276 28.71 -19.18 -9.87
CA MET A 276 29.59 -20.14 -9.20
C MET A 276 29.37 -21.56 -9.73
N LEU A 277 28.12 -22.05 -9.76
CA LEU A 277 27.80 -23.39 -10.26
C LEU A 277 28.01 -23.55 -11.77
N SER A 278 27.73 -22.49 -12.54
CA SER A 278 28.00 -22.49 -13.98
C SER A 278 29.51 -22.57 -14.26
N ALA A 279 30.33 -21.84 -13.49
CA ALA A 279 31.79 -21.89 -13.60
C ALA A 279 32.35 -23.28 -13.30
N GLU A 280 31.88 -23.94 -12.24
CA GLU A 280 32.29 -25.32 -11.86
C GLU A 280 32.05 -26.32 -13.00
N ARG A 281 30.97 -26.14 -13.77
CA ARG A 281 30.56 -27.05 -14.86
C ARG A 281 31.00 -26.60 -16.25
N SER A 282 31.59 -25.42 -16.37
CA SER A 282 31.92 -24.81 -17.66
C SER A 282 32.86 -25.67 -18.51
N TYR A 283 33.86 -26.29 -17.88
CA TYR A 283 34.79 -27.21 -18.53
C TYR A 283 34.08 -28.47 -19.05
N GLU A 284 33.27 -29.12 -18.21
CA GLU A 284 32.50 -30.32 -18.57
C GLU A 284 31.55 -30.06 -19.74
N ILE A 285 30.86 -28.92 -19.72
CA ILE A 285 29.96 -28.49 -20.79
C ILE A 285 30.74 -28.24 -22.08
N ALA A 286 31.90 -27.57 -22.00
CA ALA A 286 32.74 -27.29 -23.16
C ALA A 286 33.29 -28.58 -23.80
N GLU A 287 33.76 -29.53 -22.98
CA GLU A 287 34.21 -30.84 -23.43
C GLU A 287 33.08 -31.63 -24.09
N ALA A 288 31.91 -31.70 -23.45
CA ALA A 288 30.74 -32.40 -24.00
C ALA A 288 30.26 -31.78 -25.31
N ARG A 289 30.24 -30.44 -25.42
CA ARG A 289 29.90 -29.73 -26.67
C ARG A 289 30.89 -30.06 -27.78
N ALA A 290 32.19 -30.12 -27.47
CA ALA A 290 33.21 -30.51 -28.44
C ALA A 290 33.01 -31.96 -28.92
N ARG A 291 32.77 -32.90 -27.98
CA ARG A 291 32.50 -34.32 -28.27
C ARG A 291 31.26 -34.48 -29.15
N ARG A 292 30.17 -33.81 -28.80
CA ARG A 292 28.93 -33.82 -29.59
C ARG A 292 29.15 -33.29 -31.00
N LYS A 293 29.86 -32.18 -31.16
CA LYS A 293 30.16 -31.59 -32.47
C LYS A 293 30.99 -32.52 -33.37
N VAL A 294 31.88 -33.31 -32.78
CA VAL A 294 32.62 -34.36 -33.51
C VAL A 294 31.66 -35.47 -33.96
N ALA A 295 30.79 -35.95 -33.07
CA ALA A 295 29.80 -36.98 -33.39
C ALA A 295 28.78 -36.53 -34.46
N GLU A 296 28.33 -35.26 -34.43
CA GLU A 296 27.47 -34.67 -35.47
C GLU A 296 28.16 -34.72 -36.85
N LYS A 297 29.43 -34.29 -36.91
CA LYS A 297 30.21 -34.36 -38.16
C LYS A 297 30.47 -35.78 -38.63
N ALA A 298 30.67 -36.73 -37.70
CA ALA A 298 30.85 -38.13 -38.04
C ALA A 298 29.56 -38.73 -38.62
N LEU A 299 28.40 -38.40 -38.05
CA LEU A 299 27.10 -38.81 -38.58
C LEU A 299 26.85 -38.22 -39.97
N ASP A 300 27.08 -36.93 -40.16
CA ASP A 300 26.93 -36.28 -41.48
C ASP A 300 27.85 -36.93 -42.53
N ALA A 301 29.10 -37.24 -42.16
CA ALA A 301 30.04 -37.93 -43.05
C ALA A 301 29.57 -39.34 -43.40
N ALA A 302 29.10 -40.11 -42.41
CA ALA A 302 28.56 -41.46 -42.61
C ALA A 302 27.31 -41.43 -43.50
N GLN A 303 26.38 -40.49 -43.27
CA GLN A 303 25.17 -40.32 -44.07
C GLN A 303 25.49 -39.98 -45.52
N ASN A 304 26.43 -39.05 -45.75
CA ASN A 304 26.89 -38.68 -47.08
C ASN A 304 27.56 -39.85 -47.81
N SER A 305 28.35 -40.67 -47.10
CA SER A 305 28.97 -41.87 -47.65
C SER A 305 27.92 -42.93 -48.02
N ALA A 306 26.94 -43.17 -47.14
CA ALA A 306 25.85 -44.12 -47.38
C ALA A 306 24.95 -43.71 -48.56
N ALA A 307 24.71 -42.41 -48.74
CA ALA A 307 23.89 -41.89 -49.85
C ALA A 307 24.54 -42.12 -51.23
N ARG A 308 25.87 -42.25 -51.30
CA ARG A 308 26.63 -42.46 -52.54
C ARG A 308 26.93 -43.93 -52.84
N ALA A 309 26.73 -44.82 -51.88
CA ALA A 309 27.01 -46.24 -52.01
C ALA A 309 25.86 -47.03 -52.64
N ILE A 310 26.16 -48.14 -53.32
CA ILE A 310 25.20 -48.99 -54.03
C ILE A 310 25.46 -50.46 -53.65
N GLY A 311 24.42 -51.30 -53.64
CA GLY A 311 24.54 -52.73 -53.36
C GLY A 311 24.99 -53.02 -51.92
N SER A 312 25.81 -54.05 -51.73
CA SER A 312 26.30 -54.49 -50.41
C SER A 312 27.13 -53.44 -49.67
N GLU A 313 27.79 -52.52 -50.38
CA GLU A 313 28.51 -51.41 -49.76
C GLU A 313 27.54 -50.44 -49.08
N ARG A 314 26.33 -50.25 -49.62
CA ARG A 314 25.31 -49.39 -49.00
C ARG A 314 24.85 -49.95 -47.66
N GLU A 315 24.66 -51.26 -47.56
CA GLU A 315 24.29 -51.93 -46.30
C GLU A 315 25.35 -51.72 -45.22
N ARG A 316 26.63 -51.89 -45.56
CA ARG A 316 27.74 -51.63 -44.64
C ARG A 316 27.80 -50.16 -44.18
N ARG A 317 27.57 -49.21 -45.08
CA ARG A 317 27.54 -47.77 -44.72
C ARG A 317 26.34 -47.40 -43.85
N LEU A 318 25.21 -48.09 -43.97
CA LEU A 318 24.07 -47.88 -43.09
C LEU A 318 24.37 -48.35 -41.66
N GLU A 319 25.19 -49.39 -41.47
CA GLU A 319 25.68 -49.77 -40.14
C GLU A 319 26.59 -48.69 -39.54
N GLU A 320 27.47 -48.08 -40.35
CA GLU A 320 28.30 -46.94 -39.93
C GLU A 320 27.44 -45.73 -39.54
N VAL A 321 26.38 -45.43 -40.29
CA VAL A 321 25.39 -44.38 -39.94
C VAL A 321 24.72 -44.70 -38.61
N ALA A 322 24.30 -45.94 -38.39
CA ALA A 322 23.67 -46.35 -37.14
C ALA A 322 24.63 -46.24 -35.94
N ALA A 323 25.91 -46.59 -36.12
CA ALA A 323 26.93 -46.44 -35.10
C ALA A 323 27.21 -44.97 -34.77
N ALA A 324 27.38 -44.11 -35.78
CA ALA A 324 27.59 -42.67 -35.59
C ALA A 324 26.36 -41.98 -34.97
N ALA A 325 25.15 -42.45 -35.29
CA ALA A 325 23.92 -41.96 -34.68
C ALA A 325 23.85 -42.28 -33.17
N ARG A 326 24.26 -43.50 -32.77
CA ARG A 326 24.35 -43.89 -31.35
C ARG A 326 25.41 -43.07 -30.62
N GLU A 327 26.58 -42.87 -31.21
CA GLU A 327 27.64 -42.04 -30.62
C GLU A 327 27.16 -40.60 -30.40
N LEU A 328 26.39 -40.04 -31.35
CA LEU A 328 25.78 -38.73 -31.20
C LEU A 328 24.71 -38.68 -30.09
N GLU A 329 23.94 -39.76 -29.93
CA GLU A 329 22.95 -39.90 -28.86
C GLU A 329 23.62 -39.97 -27.47
N ASP A 330 24.73 -40.71 -27.36
CA ASP A 330 25.53 -40.84 -26.14
C ASP A 330 26.30 -39.55 -25.79
N ALA A 331 26.60 -38.70 -26.78
CA ALA A 331 27.24 -37.40 -26.60
C ALA A 331 26.26 -36.33 -26.05
N VAL A 332 25.71 -36.61 -24.86
CA VAL A 332 24.82 -35.71 -24.13
C VAL A 332 25.60 -34.53 -23.58
N VAL A 333 25.18 -33.32 -23.92
CA VAL A 333 25.73 -32.08 -23.36
C VAL A 333 24.96 -31.75 -22.09
N PRO A 334 25.62 -31.64 -20.92
CA PRO A 334 24.97 -31.16 -19.72
C PRO A 334 24.42 -29.75 -19.91
N PHE A 335 23.26 -29.47 -19.34
CA PHE A 335 22.68 -28.12 -19.38
C PHE A 335 23.52 -27.15 -18.56
N GLU A 336 23.58 -25.90 -19.03
CA GLU A 336 24.14 -24.81 -18.25
C GLU A 336 23.24 -24.53 -17.05
N TYR A 337 23.85 -24.40 -15.87
CA TYR A 337 23.07 -24.15 -14.66
C TYR A 337 22.46 -22.75 -14.75
N ARG A 338 21.12 -22.69 -14.66
CA ARG A 338 20.37 -21.43 -14.69
C ARG A 338 19.22 -21.52 -13.71
N LEU A 339 19.25 -20.68 -12.69
CA LEU A 339 18.18 -20.56 -11.70
C LEU A 339 17.23 -19.41 -12.05
N LEU A 340 17.76 -18.33 -12.62
CA LEU A 340 17.04 -17.09 -12.86
C LEU A 340 16.71 -16.89 -14.34
N ALA A 341 15.54 -16.32 -14.60
CA ALA A 341 15.15 -15.78 -15.91
C ALA A 341 14.26 -14.53 -15.72
N ASP A 342 14.20 -13.67 -16.73
CA ASP A 342 13.56 -12.35 -16.66
C ASP A 342 12.58 -12.08 -17.83
N ASP A 343 12.99 -12.40 -19.06
CA ASP A 343 12.21 -12.20 -20.30
C ASP A 343 12.15 -13.51 -21.11
N ALA A 344 11.26 -14.42 -20.70
CA ALA A 344 11.13 -15.73 -21.31
C ALA A 344 9.69 -16.01 -21.74
N THR A 345 9.50 -16.29 -23.04
CA THR A 345 8.20 -16.74 -23.55
C THR A 345 7.70 -17.98 -22.80
N PRO A 346 6.39 -18.30 -22.80
CA PRO A 346 5.87 -19.50 -22.15
C PRO A 346 6.58 -20.77 -22.63
N GLU A 347 6.93 -20.83 -23.92
CA GLU A 347 7.64 -21.93 -24.53
C GLU A 347 9.09 -22.05 -24.04
N ALA A 348 9.80 -20.93 -23.92
CA ALA A 348 11.16 -20.89 -23.39
C ALA A 348 11.18 -21.19 -21.89
N THR A 349 10.19 -20.69 -21.14
CA THR A 349 10.00 -20.98 -19.71
C THR A 349 9.84 -22.48 -19.48
N ALA A 350 9.03 -23.16 -20.30
CA ALA A 350 8.83 -24.60 -20.18
C ALA A 350 10.11 -25.40 -20.44
N SER A 351 10.86 -25.05 -21.49
CA SER A 351 12.13 -25.70 -21.81
C SER A 351 13.18 -25.47 -20.72
N LEU A 352 13.38 -24.22 -20.27
CA LEU A 352 14.27 -23.90 -19.15
C LEU A 352 13.87 -24.67 -17.89
N LEU A 353 12.58 -24.72 -17.56
CA LEU A 353 12.11 -25.46 -16.40
C LEU A 353 12.44 -26.96 -16.50
N ALA A 354 12.38 -27.56 -17.69
CA ALA A 354 12.74 -28.96 -17.91
C ALA A 354 14.25 -29.19 -17.76
N GLU A 355 15.08 -28.33 -18.37
CA GLU A 355 16.55 -28.38 -18.30
C GLU A 355 17.05 -28.27 -16.86
N GLN A 356 16.40 -27.41 -16.07
CA GLN A 356 16.74 -27.14 -14.67
C GLN A 356 16.01 -28.09 -13.71
N ARG A 357 15.57 -29.26 -14.21
CA ARG A 357 14.97 -30.36 -13.44
C ARG A 357 13.75 -29.93 -12.60
N GLY A 358 12.92 -29.07 -13.17
CA GLY A 358 11.67 -28.61 -12.57
C GLY A 358 11.80 -27.40 -11.65
N ARG A 359 12.95 -26.72 -11.59
CA ARG A 359 13.15 -25.53 -10.75
C ARG A 359 13.56 -24.32 -11.58
N LEU A 360 12.81 -23.22 -11.50
CA LEU A 360 13.15 -21.95 -12.15
C LEU A 360 12.51 -20.77 -11.40
N ALA A 361 13.15 -19.61 -11.43
CA ALA A 361 12.59 -18.37 -10.90
C ALA A 361 12.56 -17.26 -11.96
N LEU A 362 11.38 -16.70 -12.21
CA LEU A 362 11.14 -15.53 -13.04
C LEU A 362 11.10 -14.28 -12.17
N LEU A 363 12.24 -13.60 -12.07
CA LEU A 363 12.43 -12.46 -11.20
C LEU A 363 12.65 -11.21 -12.07
N SER A 364 11.71 -10.27 -12.05
CA SER A 364 11.80 -9.03 -12.83
C SER A 364 11.40 -7.77 -12.05
N PRO A 365 12.15 -6.66 -12.16
CA PRO A 365 11.74 -5.36 -11.64
C PRO A 365 10.62 -4.69 -12.48
N GLU A 366 10.03 -5.40 -13.44
CA GLU A 366 9.02 -4.91 -14.36
C GLU A 366 7.84 -5.87 -14.54
N GLY A 367 6.79 -5.38 -15.21
CA GLY A 367 5.56 -6.14 -15.48
C GLY A 367 5.47 -6.76 -16.88
N GLY A 368 6.53 -6.67 -17.69
CA GLY A 368 6.53 -7.12 -19.10
C GLY A 368 6.11 -8.59 -19.28
N ILE A 369 6.41 -9.42 -18.28
CA ILE A 369 6.06 -10.84 -18.23
C ILE A 369 4.55 -11.11 -18.39
N PHE A 370 3.68 -10.23 -17.87
CA PHE A 370 2.23 -10.39 -18.05
C PHE A 370 1.83 -10.26 -19.53
N GLY A 371 2.54 -9.43 -20.30
CA GLY A 371 2.36 -9.36 -21.75
C GLY A 371 2.79 -10.65 -22.46
N GLN A 372 3.85 -11.31 -21.99
CA GLN A 372 4.29 -12.61 -22.53
C GLN A 372 3.28 -13.71 -22.20
N MET A 373 2.79 -13.76 -20.96
CA MET A 373 1.71 -14.66 -20.52
C MET A 373 0.44 -14.48 -21.37
N ALA A 374 0.11 -13.24 -21.73
CA ALA A 374 -1.01 -12.90 -22.60
C ALA A 374 -0.80 -13.29 -24.07
N GLY A 375 0.39 -13.81 -24.44
CA GLY A 375 0.67 -14.27 -25.80
C GLY A 375 1.17 -13.17 -26.76
N ARG A 376 1.77 -12.07 -26.25
CA ARG A 376 2.34 -10.99 -27.08
C ARG A 376 3.28 -11.49 -28.20
N TYR A 377 3.95 -12.62 -27.99
CA TYR A 377 4.88 -13.24 -28.94
C TYR A 377 4.38 -14.58 -29.52
N SER A 378 3.17 -15.03 -29.17
CA SER A 378 2.61 -16.29 -29.64
C SER A 378 1.86 -16.09 -30.96
N ALA A 379 2.02 -17.03 -31.89
CA ALA A 379 1.28 -17.02 -33.16
C ALA A 379 -0.24 -17.14 -32.87
N GLY A 380 -0.96 -16.02 -33.03
CA GLY A 380 -2.41 -15.93 -32.77
C GLY A 380 -2.81 -15.13 -31.52
N GLY A 381 -1.85 -14.59 -30.75
CA GLY A 381 -2.14 -13.70 -29.61
C GLY A 381 -2.96 -14.34 -28.50
N GLN A 382 -3.03 -15.67 -28.45
CA GLN A 382 -3.77 -16.40 -27.43
C GLN A 382 -2.89 -16.60 -26.18
N PRO A 383 -3.43 -16.38 -24.97
CA PRO A 383 -2.70 -16.61 -23.73
C PRO A 383 -2.26 -18.07 -23.55
N ASN A 384 -0.96 -18.30 -23.34
CA ASN A 384 -0.41 -19.60 -22.98
C ASN A 384 -0.04 -19.61 -21.49
N LEU A 385 -0.98 -20.05 -20.66
CA LEU A 385 -0.85 -19.96 -19.20
C LEU A 385 -0.40 -21.27 -18.54
N ASP A 386 -0.39 -22.39 -19.26
CA ASP A 386 -0.27 -23.73 -18.67
C ASP A 386 1.04 -23.93 -17.90
N VAL A 387 2.16 -23.44 -18.44
CA VAL A 387 3.47 -23.49 -17.76
C VAL A 387 3.44 -22.76 -16.42
N TYR A 388 2.76 -21.61 -16.34
CA TYR A 388 2.66 -20.82 -15.11
C TYR A 388 1.65 -21.42 -14.14
N LEU A 389 0.52 -21.95 -14.63
CA LEU A 389 -0.49 -22.56 -13.76
C LEU A 389 0.04 -23.83 -13.09
N LYS A 390 0.73 -24.69 -13.87
CA LYS A 390 1.34 -25.94 -13.40
C LYS A 390 2.63 -25.72 -12.64
N GLY A 391 3.46 -24.78 -13.08
CA GLY A 391 4.64 -24.35 -12.33
C GLY A 391 4.30 -23.81 -10.95
N HIS A 392 3.13 -23.20 -10.76
CA HIS A 392 2.65 -22.83 -9.44
C HIS A 392 2.18 -24.02 -8.61
N SER A 393 1.35 -24.91 -9.16
CA SER A 393 0.74 -26.01 -8.40
C SER A 393 1.66 -27.21 -8.16
N GLY A 394 2.71 -27.40 -8.96
CA GLY A 394 3.50 -28.62 -8.92
C GLY A 394 2.95 -29.76 -9.79
N ASP A 395 1.88 -29.49 -10.56
CA ASP A 395 1.26 -30.50 -11.41
C ASP A 395 2.14 -30.84 -12.60
N MET A 396 2.17 -32.12 -12.97
CA MET A 396 2.96 -32.62 -14.09
C MET A 396 2.77 -31.78 -15.37
N LEU A 397 3.88 -31.30 -15.92
CA LEU A 397 3.94 -30.61 -17.20
C LEU A 397 4.48 -31.56 -18.28
N ARG A 398 3.73 -31.67 -19.38
CA ARG A 398 4.12 -32.38 -20.60
C ARG A 398 4.05 -31.39 -21.75
N VAL A 399 5.14 -31.27 -22.50
CA VAL A 399 5.20 -30.39 -23.67
C VAL A 399 5.62 -31.20 -24.87
N ASP A 400 4.65 -31.43 -25.77
CA ASP A 400 4.86 -32.08 -27.05
C ASP A 400 4.96 -31.01 -28.14
N ARG A 401 6.10 -30.95 -28.84
CA ARG A 401 6.29 -30.06 -30.00
C ARG A 401 6.72 -30.86 -31.21
N LYS A 402 6.15 -30.51 -32.37
CA LYS A 402 6.50 -31.16 -33.64
C LYS A 402 8.00 -30.99 -33.92
N GLY A 403 8.70 -32.09 -34.12
CA GLY A 403 10.14 -32.09 -34.46
C GLY A 403 11.10 -31.91 -33.28
N ARG A 404 10.63 -31.99 -32.03
CA ARG A 404 11.48 -32.02 -30.83
C ARG A 404 11.09 -33.21 -29.93
N PRO A 405 12.02 -33.78 -29.15
CA PRO A 405 11.68 -34.76 -28.14
C PRO A 405 10.70 -34.14 -27.12
N PRO A 406 9.74 -34.93 -26.61
CA PRO A 406 8.78 -34.44 -25.63
C PRO A 406 9.48 -34.08 -24.32
N GLU A 407 9.15 -32.92 -23.76
CA GLU A 407 9.67 -32.48 -22.46
C GLU A 407 8.70 -32.95 -21.36
N PHE A 408 9.24 -33.64 -20.36
CA PHE A 408 8.47 -34.16 -19.23
C PHE A 408 9.01 -33.61 -17.92
N ILE A 409 8.17 -32.90 -17.17
CA ILE A 409 8.50 -32.36 -15.85
C ILE A 409 7.50 -32.92 -14.84
N ALA A 410 7.97 -33.84 -13.99
CA ALA A 410 7.12 -34.51 -13.01
C ALA A 410 6.54 -33.53 -11.97
N HIS A 411 7.38 -32.63 -11.47
CA HIS A 411 7.06 -31.70 -10.39
C HIS A 411 7.62 -30.31 -10.72
N PRO A 412 6.99 -29.56 -11.64
CA PRO A 412 7.44 -28.21 -11.99
C PRO A 412 7.18 -27.23 -10.84
N ALA A 413 8.18 -26.44 -10.48
CA ALA A 413 8.09 -25.40 -9.47
C ALA A 413 8.69 -24.11 -10.04
N LEU A 414 7.81 -23.20 -10.40
CA LEU A 414 8.14 -21.88 -10.91
C LEU A 414 7.94 -20.87 -9.79
N THR A 415 8.94 -20.04 -9.51
CA THR A 415 8.78 -18.86 -8.66
C THR A 415 8.64 -17.64 -9.55
N VAL A 416 7.75 -16.71 -9.23
CA VAL A 416 7.58 -15.44 -9.95
C VAL A 416 7.65 -14.31 -8.93
N GLY A 417 8.56 -13.37 -9.11
CA GLY A 417 8.72 -12.23 -8.20
C GLY A 417 8.83 -10.93 -9.00
N LEU A 418 7.81 -10.07 -8.87
CA LEU A 418 7.67 -8.88 -9.73
C LEU A 418 7.58 -7.59 -8.91
N ALA A 419 8.24 -6.54 -9.39
CA ALA A 419 8.09 -5.18 -8.87
C ALA A 419 7.41 -4.26 -9.91
N VAL A 420 6.10 -4.43 -10.08
CA VAL A 420 5.33 -3.78 -11.16
C VAL A 420 4.91 -2.34 -10.82
N GLN A 421 4.32 -1.65 -11.80
CA GLN A 421 3.61 -0.39 -11.57
C GLN A 421 2.11 -0.69 -11.34
N PRO A 422 1.38 0.15 -10.58
CA PRO A 422 -0.06 0.01 -10.38
C PRO A 422 -0.85 -0.10 -11.70
N GLU A 423 -0.44 0.61 -12.74
CA GLU A 423 -1.04 0.58 -14.07
C GLU A 423 -0.97 -0.80 -14.72
N VAL A 424 0.10 -1.55 -14.46
CA VAL A 424 0.22 -2.94 -14.94
C VAL A 424 -0.90 -3.77 -14.33
N LEU A 425 -1.11 -3.67 -13.01
CA LEU A 425 -2.18 -4.40 -12.33
C LEU A 425 -3.56 -4.00 -12.89
N ARG A 426 -3.83 -2.70 -13.08
CA ARG A 426 -5.08 -2.23 -13.71
C ARG A 426 -5.33 -2.93 -15.05
N SER A 427 -4.30 -3.05 -15.89
CA SER A 427 -4.45 -3.68 -17.21
C SER A 427 -4.71 -5.19 -17.19
N LEU A 428 -4.52 -5.88 -16.05
CA LEU A 428 -4.70 -7.33 -15.95
C LEU A 428 -6.18 -7.76 -15.98
N SER A 429 -7.10 -6.87 -15.64
CA SER A 429 -8.55 -7.13 -15.72
C SER A 429 -9.02 -7.42 -17.14
N ASP A 430 -8.36 -6.78 -18.12
CA ASP A 430 -8.74 -6.83 -19.52
C ASP A 430 -8.14 -8.05 -20.23
N GLN A 431 -7.25 -8.79 -19.56
CA GLN A 431 -6.54 -9.92 -20.16
C GLN A 431 -7.41 -11.19 -20.18
N PRO A 432 -7.75 -11.74 -21.36
CA PRO A 432 -8.57 -12.92 -21.48
C PRO A 432 -7.99 -14.11 -20.69
N GLY A 433 -8.81 -14.76 -19.88
CA GLY A 433 -8.44 -15.99 -19.17
C GLY A 433 -7.54 -15.82 -17.94
N PHE A 434 -6.98 -14.64 -17.66
CA PHE A 434 -6.08 -14.44 -16.51
C PHE A 434 -6.78 -14.75 -15.18
N ARG A 435 -7.98 -14.18 -14.97
CA ARG A 435 -8.81 -14.51 -13.81
C ARG A 435 -9.53 -15.85 -13.98
N GLY A 436 -10.18 -16.06 -15.12
CA GLY A 436 -11.02 -17.24 -15.37
C GLY A 436 -10.28 -18.58 -15.33
N ARG A 437 -8.97 -18.61 -15.66
CA ARG A 437 -8.10 -19.80 -15.53
C ARG A 437 -7.30 -19.81 -14.21
N GLY A 438 -7.52 -18.82 -13.35
CA GLY A 438 -6.98 -18.75 -11.99
C GLY A 438 -5.54 -18.26 -11.87
N LEU A 439 -4.96 -17.60 -12.87
CA LEU A 439 -3.58 -17.08 -12.79
C LEU A 439 -3.46 -16.01 -11.70
N LEU A 440 -4.35 -15.01 -11.70
CA LEU A 440 -4.32 -13.89 -10.74
C LEU A 440 -4.47 -14.37 -9.29
N ALA A 441 -5.29 -15.41 -9.09
CA ALA A 441 -5.52 -16.03 -7.79
C ALA A 441 -4.25 -16.63 -7.14
N ARG A 442 -3.15 -16.82 -7.89
CA ARG A 442 -1.90 -17.41 -7.41
C ARG A 442 -0.91 -16.39 -6.87
N PHE A 443 -1.11 -15.10 -7.15
CA PHE A 443 -0.16 -14.06 -6.76
C PHE A 443 -0.44 -13.53 -5.35
N PHE A 444 0.64 -13.32 -4.59
CA PHE A 444 0.63 -12.42 -3.45
C PHE A 444 0.80 -10.98 -3.93
N TYR A 445 -0.16 -10.13 -3.58
CA TYR A 445 -0.14 -8.73 -3.95
C TYR A 445 0.33 -7.87 -2.78
N SER A 446 1.15 -6.88 -3.07
CA SER A 446 1.46 -5.80 -2.14
C SER A 446 1.38 -4.45 -2.84
N LEU A 447 0.54 -3.53 -2.33
CA LEU A 447 0.39 -2.17 -2.80
C LEU A 447 0.85 -1.17 -1.70
N PRO A 448 2.15 -1.12 -1.38
CA PRO A 448 2.62 -0.24 -0.31
C PRO A 448 2.42 1.24 -0.64
N ALA A 449 2.31 2.05 0.42
CA ALA A 449 2.29 3.51 0.28
C ALA A 449 3.63 4.03 -0.27
N SER A 450 3.56 4.96 -1.21
CA SER A 450 4.73 5.57 -1.81
C SER A 450 5.54 6.38 -0.79
N ARG A 451 6.86 6.29 -0.83
CA ARG A 451 7.76 7.16 -0.05
C ARG A 451 8.20 8.41 -0.82
N VAL A 452 7.89 8.50 -2.13
CA VAL A 452 8.20 9.68 -2.95
C VAL A 452 7.59 10.93 -2.31
N GLY A 453 8.39 12.00 -2.18
CA GLY A 453 7.97 13.26 -1.55
C GLY A 453 8.23 13.33 -0.04
N GLY A 454 8.43 12.20 0.64
CA GLY A 454 8.76 12.13 2.07
C GLY A 454 10.12 11.49 2.38
N ARG A 455 10.98 11.32 1.36
CA ARG A 455 12.26 10.63 1.52
C ARG A 455 13.27 11.49 2.25
N ARG A 456 14.05 10.84 3.11
CA ARG A 456 15.29 11.41 3.63
C ARG A 456 16.39 11.32 2.59
N THR A 457 17.22 12.35 2.52
CA THR A 457 18.40 12.42 1.65
C THR A 457 19.67 11.96 2.37
N ASP A 458 19.68 12.03 3.69
CA ASP A 458 20.77 11.66 4.59
C ASP A 458 20.65 10.19 5.04
N VAL A 459 20.90 9.27 4.13
CA VAL A 459 20.78 7.83 4.41
C VAL A 459 22.12 7.11 4.34
N LEU A 460 22.34 6.24 5.31
CA LEU A 460 23.48 5.34 5.31
C LEU A 460 23.20 4.15 4.40
N PRO A 461 24.23 3.62 3.70
CA PRO A 461 24.09 2.38 2.95
C PRO A 461 23.81 1.21 3.90
N VAL A 462 23.32 0.09 3.37
CA VAL A 462 23.19 -1.16 4.13
C VAL A 462 24.55 -1.53 4.73
N PRO A 463 24.65 -1.78 6.05
CA PRO A 463 25.91 -2.17 6.69
C PRO A 463 26.51 -3.42 6.02
N ALA A 464 27.82 -3.43 5.80
CA ALA A 464 28.50 -4.51 5.08
C ALA A 464 28.24 -5.88 5.72
N GLY A 465 28.34 -5.99 7.05
CA GLY A 465 28.07 -7.25 7.76
C GLY A 465 26.64 -7.77 7.60
N VAL A 466 25.65 -6.89 7.51
CA VAL A 466 24.24 -7.28 7.29
C VAL A 466 24.06 -7.80 5.86
N ARG A 467 24.65 -7.13 4.86
CA ARG A 467 24.63 -7.57 3.46
C ARG A 467 25.36 -8.90 3.26
N GLU A 468 26.54 -9.05 3.86
CA GLU A 468 27.35 -10.27 3.80
C GLU A 468 26.63 -11.44 4.45
N ARG A 469 25.97 -11.23 5.59
CA ARG A 469 25.16 -12.24 6.26
C ARG A 469 24.00 -12.70 5.37
N TYR A 470 23.24 -11.76 4.79
CA TYR A 470 22.15 -12.08 3.86
C TYR A 470 22.66 -12.93 2.68
N SER A 471 23.74 -12.48 2.04
CA SER A 471 24.36 -13.18 0.91
C SER A 471 24.84 -14.59 1.29
N SER A 472 25.51 -14.74 2.43
CA SER A 472 26.04 -16.01 2.90
C SER A 472 24.96 -17.02 3.25
N GLU A 473 23.93 -16.61 3.99
CA GLU A 473 22.82 -17.49 4.40
C GLU A 473 21.97 -17.91 3.19
N LEU A 474 21.65 -16.99 2.26
CA LEU A 474 20.89 -17.33 1.07
C LEU A 474 21.64 -18.31 0.15
N LYS A 475 22.95 -18.09 -0.05
CA LYS A 475 23.80 -19.01 -0.84
C LYS A 475 23.96 -20.35 -0.14
N THR A 476 24.11 -20.37 1.19
CA THR A 476 24.16 -21.61 1.96
C THR A 476 22.87 -22.40 1.80
N LEU A 477 21.71 -21.75 1.91
CA LEU A 477 20.41 -22.39 1.68
C LEU A 477 20.32 -22.95 0.25
N ALA A 478 20.62 -22.14 -0.76
CA ALA A 478 20.57 -22.55 -2.16
C ALA A 478 21.46 -23.77 -2.42
N HIS A 479 22.71 -23.72 -1.97
CA HIS A 479 23.69 -24.80 -2.12
C HIS A 479 23.25 -26.08 -1.40
N SER A 480 22.72 -25.95 -0.18
CA SER A 480 22.31 -27.11 0.61
C SER A 480 21.10 -27.87 0.05
N LEU A 481 20.30 -27.19 -0.78
CA LEU A 481 19.15 -27.77 -1.47
C LEU A 481 19.49 -28.22 -2.90
N GLU A 482 20.74 -28.04 -3.36
CA GLU A 482 21.17 -28.62 -4.61
C GLU A 482 21.21 -30.16 -4.52
N PRO A 483 20.85 -30.84 -5.61
CA PRO A 483 20.54 -32.25 -5.56
C PRO A 483 21.83 -33.06 -5.45
N GLY A 484 21.98 -33.75 -4.33
CA GLY A 484 22.82 -34.94 -4.22
C GLY A 484 22.06 -36.19 -4.71
N ALA A 485 22.12 -37.29 -3.96
CA ALA A 485 21.36 -38.51 -4.28
C ALA A 485 19.83 -38.37 -4.13
N LYS A 486 19.36 -37.40 -3.33
CA LYS A 486 17.92 -37.13 -3.10
C LYS A 486 17.50 -35.87 -3.84
N THR A 487 16.51 -35.99 -4.72
CA THR A 487 16.09 -34.92 -5.63
C THR A 487 15.01 -34.00 -5.05
N SER A 488 14.30 -34.42 -4.00
CA SER A 488 13.24 -33.63 -3.35
C SER A 488 13.06 -34.01 -1.87
N TRP A 489 12.73 -33.01 -1.04
CA TRP A 489 12.42 -33.13 0.38
C TRP A 489 10.93 -32.85 0.62
N VAL A 490 10.35 -33.54 1.60
CA VAL A 490 8.98 -33.29 2.07
C VAL A 490 9.06 -32.89 3.54
N LEU A 491 8.73 -31.64 3.81
CA LEU A 491 8.55 -31.09 5.15
C LEU A 491 7.20 -31.51 5.71
N THR A 492 7.15 -31.79 6.99
CA THR A 492 5.90 -32.03 7.73
C THR A 492 5.69 -30.91 8.74
N LEU A 493 4.44 -30.71 9.16
CA LEU A 493 4.11 -29.78 10.23
C LEU A 493 4.20 -30.50 11.58
N THR A 494 4.66 -29.80 12.61
CA THR A 494 4.41 -30.25 13.98
C THR A 494 2.90 -30.23 14.26
N ARG A 495 2.43 -31.03 15.23
CA ARG A 495 1.00 -31.09 15.59
C ARG A 495 0.41 -29.71 15.94
N GLN A 496 1.19 -28.87 16.62
CA GLN A 496 0.77 -27.51 16.95
C GLN A 496 0.72 -26.61 15.69
N ALA A 497 1.73 -26.69 14.81
CA ALA A 497 1.74 -25.95 13.56
C ALA A 497 0.57 -26.32 12.63
N GLU A 498 0.21 -27.61 12.56
CA GLU A 498 -0.96 -28.08 11.82
C GLU A 498 -2.26 -27.50 12.39
N ALA A 499 -2.42 -27.50 13.72
CA ALA A 499 -3.58 -26.94 14.39
C ALA A 499 -3.75 -25.42 14.12
N GLU A 500 -2.67 -24.66 14.13
CA GLU A 500 -2.68 -23.21 13.84
C GLU A 500 -3.08 -22.92 12.39
N LEU A 501 -2.56 -23.70 11.43
CA LEU A 501 -2.89 -23.53 10.02
C LEU A 501 -4.34 -23.93 9.72
N LEU A 502 -4.87 -24.96 10.38
CA LEU A 502 -6.27 -25.34 10.31
C LEU A 502 -7.17 -24.25 10.92
N ALA A 503 -6.82 -23.71 12.08
CA ALA A 503 -7.57 -22.61 12.69
C ALA A 503 -7.63 -21.38 11.78
N PHE A 504 -6.54 -21.08 11.06
CA PHE A 504 -6.54 -20.02 10.05
C PHE A 504 -7.45 -20.34 8.85
N ALA A 505 -7.50 -21.60 8.40
CA ALA A 505 -8.42 -22.01 7.34
C ALA A 505 -9.89 -21.86 7.79
N ASP A 506 -10.22 -22.28 9.02
CA ASP A 506 -11.56 -22.16 9.60
C ASP A 506 -11.97 -20.68 9.80
N GLU A 507 -11.02 -19.79 10.12
CA GLU A 507 -11.24 -18.33 10.17
C GLU A 507 -11.57 -17.76 8.78
N LEU A 508 -10.93 -18.27 7.73
CA LEU A 508 -11.02 -17.75 6.38
C LEU A 508 -12.29 -18.20 5.64
N GLU A 509 -12.70 -19.45 5.81
CA GLU A 509 -13.82 -20.06 5.07
C GLU A 509 -15.12 -19.23 5.07
N PRO A 510 -15.66 -18.75 6.21
CA PRO A 510 -16.90 -17.96 6.21
C PRO A 510 -16.76 -16.62 5.47
N ARG A 511 -15.54 -16.07 5.36
CA ARG A 511 -15.27 -14.81 4.65
C ARG A 511 -15.31 -14.97 3.14
N LEU A 512 -15.07 -16.19 2.63
CA LEU A 512 -15.11 -16.54 1.20
C LEU A 512 -16.53 -16.83 0.71
N GLY A 513 -17.47 -17.08 1.62
CA GLY A 513 -18.87 -17.40 1.30
C GLY A 513 -19.67 -16.25 0.69
N GLU A 514 -20.89 -16.56 0.24
CA GLU A 514 -21.83 -15.57 -0.29
C GLU A 514 -22.18 -14.53 0.78
N GLY A 515 -21.82 -13.27 0.55
CA GLY A 515 -21.97 -12.17 1.53
C GLY A 515 -20.79 -11.95 2.48
N GLY A 516 -19.75 -12.80 2.41
CA GLY A 516 -18.48 -12.58 3.12
C GLY A 516 -17.65 -11.46 2.48
N ASP A 517 -16.78 -10.83 3.27
CA ASP A 517 -15.95 -9.69 2.84
C ASP A 517 -14.94 -10.05 1.75
N LEU A 518 -14.55 -11.34 1.64
CA LEU A 518 -13.67 -11.87 0.61
C LEU A 518 -14.43 -12.59 -0.52
N GLY A 519 -15.76 -12.61 -0.51
CA GLY A 519 -16.55 -13.38 -1.48
C GLY A 519 -16.28 -13.00 -2.94
N HIS A 520 -16.01 -11.73 -3.22
CA HIS A 520 -15.69 -11.24 -4.57
C HIS A 520 -14.25 -11.57 -5.03
N VAL A 521 -13.39 -12.08 -4.13
CA VAL A 521 -12.03 -12.58 -4.39
C VAL A 521 -11.85 -14.01 -3.88
N ALA A 522 -12.95 -14.77 -3.77
CA ALA A 522 -12.93 -16.13 -3.23
C ALA A 522 -12.00 -17.07 -4.02
N ASP A 523 -11.82 -16.81 -5.32
CA ASP A 523 -10.89 -17.53 -6.20
C ASP A 523 -9.43 -17.39 -5.77
N TRP A 524 -9.05 -16.22 -5.23
CA TRP A 524 -7.75 -15.95 -4.62
C TRP A 524 -7.69 -16.47 -3.18
N GLY A 525 -8.69 -16.14 -2.36
CA GLY A 525 -8.71 -16.48 -0.94
C GLY A 525 -8.64 -17.98 -0.68
N CYS A 526 -9.25 -18.82 -1.52
CA CYS A 526 -9.17 -20.28 -1.39
C CYS A 526 -7.76 -20.86 -1.59
N LYS A 527 -6.82 -20.10 -2.21
CA LYS A 527 -5.41 -20.50 -2.38
C LYS A 527 -4.52 -19.98 -1.27
N LEU A 528 -5.04 -19.08 -0.42
CA LEU A 528 -4.24 -18.40 0.59
C LEU A 528 -3.69 -19.40 1.62
N VAL A 529 -4.48 -20.35 2.12
CA VAL A 529 -4.03 -21.33 3.12
C VAL A 529 -2.82 -22.13 2.62
N GLY A 530 -2.88 -22.66 1.40
CA GLY A 530 -1.75 -23.35 0.76
C GLY A 530 -0.54 -22.42 0.61
N GLY A 531 -0.76 -21.19 0.13
CA GLY A 531 0.27 -20.16 0.03
C GLY A 531 0.94 -19.81 1.36
N ILE A 532 0.18 -19.71 2.45
CA ILE A 532 0.69 -19.46 3.81
C ILE A 532 1.48 -20.67 4.31
N GLY A 533 1.06 -21.90 3.99
CA GLY A 533 1.88 -23.08 4.20
C GLY A 533 3.25 -22.96 3.51
N ARG A 534 3.27 -22.53 2.24
CA ARG A 534 4.54 -22.32 1.51
C ARG A 534 5.43 -21.29 2.20
N VAL A 535 4.86 -20.16 2.61
CA VAL A 535 5.59 -19.12 3.37
C VAL A 535 6.14 -19.69 4.67
N ALA A 536 5.34 -20.42 5.45
CA ALA A 536 5.79 -21.05 6.70
C ALA A 536 6.97 -22.00 6.48
N GLY A 537 6.94 -22.81 5.41
CA GLY A 537 8.07 -23.66 5.02
C GLY A 537 9.33 -22.85 4.70
N LEU A 538 9.20 -21.72 3.99
CA LEU A 538 10.33 -20.83 3.68
C LEU A 538 10.90 -20.12 4.92
N LEU A 539 10.05 -19.68 5.85
CA LEU A 539 10.47 -19.09 7.11
C LEU A 539 11.19 -20.12 8.00
N HIS A 540 10.72 -21.37 8.01
CA HIS A 540 11.38 -22.48 8.72
C HIS A 540 12.76 -22.78 8.14
N LEU A 541 12.87 -22.88 6.81
CA LEU A 541 14.15 -23.12 6.13
C LEU A 541 15.14 -21.97 6.34
N SER A 542 14.68 -20.72 6.29
CA SER A 542 15.56 -19.55 6.53
C SER A 542 15.94 -19.37 8.00
N THR A 543 15.18 -19.92 8.94
CA THR A 543 15.59 -20.01 10.35
C THR A 543 16.61 -21.12 10.56
N ASN A 544 16.48 -22.24 9.83
CA ASN A 544 17.29 -23.45 9.97
C ASN A 544 18.09 -23.76 8.68
N VAL A 545 18.85 -22.79 8.19
CA VAL A 545 19.48 -22.77 6.85
C VAL A 545 20.25 -24.04 6.46
N ARG A 546 20.82 -24.76 7.44
CA ARG A 546 21.69 -25.93 7.19
C ARG A 546 21.06 -27.30 7.47
N ARG A 547 19.84 -27.34 8.01
CA ARG A 547 19.21 -28.61 8.43
C ARG A 547 17.70 -28.64 8.35
N GLY A 548 17.06 -27.49 8.12
CA GLY A 548 15.62 -27.32 8.21
C GLY A 548 14.81 -28.25 7.30
N TRP A 549 15.39 -28.70 6.17
CA TRP A 549 14.75 -29.68 5.27
C TRP A 549 14.55 -31.08 5.88
N GLY A 550 15.21 -31.39 7.00
CA GLY A 550 15.05 -32.64 7.74
C GLY A 550 14.20 -32.52 9.00
N GLU A 551 13.74 -31.32 9.35
CA GLU A 551 13.03 -31.04 10.60
C GLU A 551 11.59 -30.61 10.31
N ALA A 552 10.66 -30.98 11.19
CA ALA A 552 9.26 -30.55 11.06
C ALA A 552 9.13 -29.04 11.29
N VAL A 553 8.23 -28.40 10.53
CA VAL A 553 7.94 -26.97 10.62
C VAL A 553 7.27 -26.66 11.96
N ALA A 554 7.90 -25.78 12.73
CA ALA A 554 7.44 -25.36 14.05
C ALA A 554 6.26 -24.37 13.97
N ALA A 555 5.52 -24.26 15.08
CA ALA A 555 4.36 -23.39 15.18
C ALA A 555 4.71 -21.91 14.94
N ASP A 556 5.86 -21.44 15.43
CA ASP A 556 6.31 -20.05 15.29
C ASP A 556 6.42 -19.62 13.82
N SER A 557 6.93 -20.49 12.94
CA SER A 557 7.01 -20.21 11.50
C SER A 557 5.63 -20.13 10.84
N VAL A 558 4.67 -20.95 11.30
CA VAL A 558 3.28 -20.91 10.82
C VAL A 558 2.58 -19.64 11.33
N GLN A 559 2.74 -19.28 12.60
CA GLN A 559 2.15 -18.07 13.17
C GLN A 559 2.69 -16.79 12.49
N ALA A 560 4.00 -16.73 12.21
CA ALA A 560 4.60 -15.65 11.43
C ALA A 560 4.04 -15.59 10.00
N ALA A 561 3.87 -16.75 9.35
CA ALA A 561 3.26 -16.81 8.02
C ALA A 561 1.78 -16.40 8.02
N ILE A 562 1.00 -16.78 9.05
CA ILE A 562 -0.41 -16.37 9.19
C ILE A 562 -0.51 -14.84 9.35
N ARG A 563 0.39 -14.22 10.12
CA ARG A 563 0.46 -12.76 10.24
C ARG A 563 0.75 -12.09 8.90
N LEU A 564 1.69 -12.62 8.11
CA LEU A 564 1.91 -12.18 6.73
C LEU A 564 0.66 -12.39 5.87
N GLY A 565 -0.06 -13.50 6.04
CA GLY A 565 -1.32 -13.75 5.34
C GLY A 565 -2.41 -12.72 5.64
N ARG A 566 -2.58 -12.32 6.89
CA ARG A 566 -3.52 -11.27 7.29
C ARG A 566 -3.15 -9.90 6.67
N TYR A 567 -1.86 -9.59 6.59
CA TYR A 567 -1.35 -8.43 5.85
C TYR A 567 -1.68 -8.55 4.33
N LEU A 568 -1.41 -9.70 3.72
CA LEU A 568 -1.65 -9.95 2.30
C LEU A 568 -3.14 -9.88 1.91
N ILE A 569 -4.06 -10.25 2.80
CA ILE A 569 -5.51 -10.13 2.54
C ILE A 569 -5.90 -8.68 2.22
N GLN A 570 -5.43 -7.72 3.02
CA GLN A 570 -5.76 -6.30 2.82
C GLN A 570 -5.14 -5.76 1.53
N HIS A 571 -3.92 -6.17 1.21
CA HIS A 571 -3.25 -5.77 -0.03
C HIS A 571 -3.87 -6.43 -1.26
N ALA A 572 -4.33 -7.68 -1.15
CA ALA A 572 -5.04 -8.37 -2.21
C ALA A 572 -6.39 -7.71 -2.52
N LEU A 573 -7.18 -7.37 -1.49
CA LEU A 573 -8.40 -6.58 -1.66
C LEU A 573 -8.13 -5.28 -2.43
N ALA A 574 -7.12 -4.51 -2.01
CA ALA A 574 -6.73 -3.29 -2.72
C ALA A 574 -6.24 -3.55 -4.15
N ALA A 575 -5.55 -4.67 -4.40
CA ALA A 575 -5.10 -5.06 -5.73
C ALA A 575 -6.28 -5.39 -6.65
N PHE A 576 -7.25 -6.17 -6.17
CA PHE A 576 -8.44 -6.54 -6.92
C PHE A 576 -9.37 -5.33 -7.13
N ASP A 577 -9.46 -4.42 -6.17
CA ASP A 577 -10.15 -3.14 -6.33
C ASP A 577 -9.51 -2.24 -7.40
N LEU A 578 -8.17 -2.30 -7.50
CA LEU A 578 -7.39 -1.61 -8.53
C LEU A 578 -7.63 -2.22 -9.91
N MET A 579 -7.79 -3.54 -9.99
CA MET A 579 -8.18 -4.29 -11.20
C MET A 579 -9.66 -4.12 -11.57
N GLU A 580 -10.39 -3.19 -10.93
CA GLU A 580 -11.85 -3.03 -11.09
C GLU A 580 -12.63 -4.34 -10.92
N ALA A 581 -12.11 -5.26 -10.09
CA ALA A 581 -12.63 -6.61 -9.95
C ALA A 581 -13.90 -6.68 -9.07
N ASP A 582 -14.22 -5.61 -8.32
CA ASP A 582 -15.52 -5.40 -7.69
C ASP A 582 -16.42 -4.50 -8.56
N PRO A 583 -17.46 -5.06 -9.19
CA PRO A 583 -18.46 -4.31 -9.94
C PRO A 583 -19.18 -3.26 -9.08
N ASN A 584 -19.38 -3.52 -7.79
CA ASN A 584 -20.13 -2.64 -6.89
C ASN A 584 -19.32 -1.38 -6.57
N LEU A 585 -18.05 -1.52 -6.16
CA LEU A 585 -17.15 -0.39 -5.95
C LEU A 585 -16.93 0.42 -7.23
N THR A 586 -16.79 -0.25 -8.38
CA THR A 586 -16.66 0.42 -9.68
C THR A 586 -17.89 1.25 -10.02
N MET A 587 -19.10 0.72 -9.78
CA MET A 587 -20.33 1.47 -9.95
C MET A 587 -20.50 2.56 -8.89
N ALA A 588 -20.06 2.35 -7.64
CA ALA A 588 -20.09 3.33 -6.57
C ALA A 588 -19.22 4.55 -6.88
N ARG A 589 -18.00 4.33 -7.40
CA ARG A 589 -17.12 5.41 -7.90
C ARG A 589 -17.79 6.25 -8.99
N ARG A 590 -18.50 5.61 -9.92
CA ARG A 590 -19.23 6.30 -11.00
C ARG A 590 -20.41 7.08 -10.46
N LEU A 591 -21.15 6.51 -9.52
CA LEU A 591 -22.27 7.17 -8.86
C LEU A 591 -21.76 8.38 -8.04
N LEU A 592 -20.65 8.26 -7.33
CA LEU A 592 -20.02 9.37 -6.62
C LEU A 592 -19.58 10.49 -7.56
N LYS A 593 -19.00 10.16 -8.74
CA LYS A 593 -18.69 11.14 -9.78
C LYS A 593 -19.94 11.86 -10.28
N TRP A 594 -21.05 11.15 -10.47
CA TRP A 594 -22.33 11.75 -10.86
C TRP A 594 -22.87 12.68 -9.77
N ILE A 595 -22.85 12.25 -8.50
CA ILE A 595 -23.25 13.08 -7.34
C ILE A 595 -22.43 14.37 -7.30
N ALA A 596 -21.10 14.26 -7.41
CA ALA A 596 -20.19 15.40 -7.36
C ALA A 596 -20.39 16.35 -8.56
N ALA A 597 -20.48 15.81 -9.79
CA ALA A 597 -20.65 16.62 -11.00
C ALA A 597 -21.99 17.38 -11.05
N LYS A 598 -23.00 16.92 -10.31
CA LYS A 598 -24.32 17.54 -10.21
C LYS A 598 -24.51 18.33 -8.92
N GLU A 599 -23.49 18.38 -8.05
CA GLU A 599 -23.52 19.06 -6.75
C GLU A 599 -24.76 18.69 -5.91
N LEU A 600 -25.16 17.41 -5.96
CA LEU A 600 -26.40 16.98 -5.31
C LEU A 600 -26.24 17.02 -3.79
N ARG A 601 -27.23 17.62 -3.11
CA ARG A 601 -27.35 17.58 -1.64
C ARG A 601 -28.17 16.39 -1.14
N SER A 602 -29.03 15.83 -1.99
CA SER A 602 -29.81 14.62 -1.75
C SER A 602 -30.33 14.06 -3.06
N PHE A 603 -30.61 12.75 -3.11
CA PHE A 603 -31.23 12.12 -4.28
C PHE A 603 -32.14 10.95 -3.87
N SER A 604 -33.10 10.60 -4.72
CA SER A 604 -33.95 9.43 -4.53
C SER A 604 -33.36 8.19 -5.22
N ARG A 605 -33.80 7.01 -4.80
CA ARG A 605 -33.45 5.75 -5.48
C ARG A 605 -33.82 5.75 -6.97
N ARG A 606 -34.87 6.47 -7.37
CA ARG A 606 -35.29 6.61 -8.78
C ARG A 606 -34.29 7.46 -9.58
N ASP A 607 -33.83 8.57 -9.01
CA ASP A 607 -32.85 9.45 -9.66
C ASP A 607 -31.54 8.70 -9.90
N CYS A 608 -31.12 7.92 -8.89
CA CYS A 608 -29.95 7.05 -8.98
C CYS A 608 -30.11 5.99 -10.10
N PHE A 609 -31.29 5.36 -10.23
CA PHE A 609 -31.53 4.36 -11.26
C PHE A 609 -31.53 4.97 -12.67
N GLU A 610 -32.15 6.13 -12.86
CA GLU A 610 -32.14 6.83 -14.16
C GLU A 610 -30.73 7.30 -14.54
N ALA A 611 -29.93 7.77 -13.58
CA ALA A 611 -28.53 8.14 -13.82
C ALA A 611 -27.66 6.94 -14.24
N MET A 612 -28.02 5.73 -13.80
CA MET A 612 -27.29 4.49 -14.06
C MET A 612 -27.95 3.61 -15.14
N LYS A 613 -28.91 4.17 -15.89
CA LYS A 613 -29.66 3.47 -16.93
C LYS A 613 -28.75 2.91 -18.01
N GLY A 614 -28.96 1.64 -18.36
CA GLY A 614 -28.14 0.89 -19.32
C GLY A 614 -26.94 0.15 -18.71
N ARG A 615 -26.59 0.41 -17.45
CA ARG A 615 -25.51 -0.32 -16.73
C ARG A 615 -26.06 -1.25 -15.66
N ILE A 616 -27.16 -0.87 -15.01
CA ILE A 616 -27.86 -1.69 -14.03
C ILE A 616 -29.20 -2.12 -14.64
N ARG A 617 -29.44 -3.44 -14.71
CA ARG A 617 -30.63 -4.00 -15.37
C ARG A 617 -31.90 -3.93 -14.51
N ARG A 618 -31.76 -3.95 -13.18
CA ARG A 618 -32.85 -4.01 -12.20
C ARG A 618 -32.62 -3.05 -11.03
N VAL A 619 -33.68 -2.48 -10.46
CA VAL A 619 -33.61 -1.48 -9.39
C VAL A 619 -33.02 -2.05 -8.10
N GLU A 620 -33.16 -3.35 -7.88
CA GLU A 620 -32.60 -4.10 -6.75
C GLU A 620 -31.06 -4.15 -6.81
N GLY A 621 -30.49 -4.10 -8.02
CA GLY A 621 -29.03 -4.06 -8.22
C GLY A 621 -28.34 -2.78 -7.73
N LEU A 622 -29.11 -1.78 -7.26
CA LEU A 622 -28.58 -0.56 -6.66
C LEU A 622 -28.19 -0.74 -5.18
N ASP A 623 -28.79 -1.68 -4.46
CA ASP A 623 -28.60 -1.79 -3.01
C ASP A 623 -27.13 -2.05 -2.61
N PRO A 624 -26.40 -2.96 -3.25
CA PRO A 624 -24.98 -3.17 -2.94
C PRO A 624 -24.13 -1.92 -3.19
N ILE A 625 -24.44 -1.15 -4.24
CA ILE A 625 -23.70 0.05 -4.64
C ILE A 625 -23.96 1.20 -3.66
N LEU A 626 -25.21 1.38 -3.25
CA LEU A 626 -25.60 2.39 -2.27
C LEU A 626 -25.03 2.07 -0.89
N ASN A 627 -24.99 0.78 -0.51
CA ASN A 627 -24.37 0.33 0.72
C ASN A 627 -22.87 0.67 0.77
N VAL A 628 -22.13 0.51 -0.34
CA VAL A 628 -20.73 0.95 -0.44
C VAL A 628 -20.63 2.45 -0.14
N LEU A 629 -21.45 3.31 -0.75
CA LEU A 629 -21.39 4.75 -0.50
C LEU A 629 -21.79 5.13 0.94
N GLU A 630 -22.71 4.41 1.56
CA GLU A 630 -23.11 4.61 2.96
C GLU A 630 -22.00 4.22 3.94
N VAL A 631 -21.39 3.05 3.75
CA VAL A 631 -20.24 2.59 4.55
C VAL A 631 -19.07 3.58 4.44
N HIS A 632 -18.84 4.11 3.23
CA HIS A 632 -17.82 5.12 2.99
C HIS A 632 -18.24 6.53 3.44
N CYS A 633 -19.33 6.68 4.20
CA CYS A 633 -19.83 7.94 4.74
C CYS A 633 -20.05 9.02 3.66
N CYS A 634 -20.17 8.64 2.39
CA CYS A 634 -20.37 9.55 1.27
C CYS A 634 -21.84 9.97 1.17
N ILE A 635 -22.76 9.10 1.60
CA ILE A 635 -24.20 9.35 1.68
C ILE A 635 -24.75 8.75 2.98
N ARG A 636 -25.97 9.13 3.36
CA ARG A 636 -26.74 8.43 4.40
C ARG A 636 -28.21 8.34 4.02
N ARG A 637 -28.86 7.23 4.37
CA ARG A 637 -30.31 7.12 4.22
C ARG A 637 -31.03 8.08 5.17
N ARG A 638 -31.91 8.91 4.61
CA ARG A 638 -32.77 9.78 5.42
C ARG A 638 -33.86 8.95 6.08
N HIS A 639 -33.92 8.95 7.42
CA HIS A 639 -35.03 8.34 8.16
C HIS A 639 -36.31 9.13 7.87
N GLN A 640 -37.36 8.46 7.40
CA GLN A 640 -38.66 9.06 7.12
C GLN A 640 -39.71 8.35 7.95
N GLU A 641 -40.45 9.09 8.78
CA GLU A 641 -41.59 8.54 9.50
C GLU A 641 -42.73 8.21 8.53
N PRO A 642 -43.37 7.04 8.65
CA PRO A 642 -44.50 6.69 7.79
C PRO A 642 -45.66 7.66 8.03
N ARG A 643 -45.96 8.51 7.03
CA ARG A 643 -47.18 9.33 7.04
C ARG A 643 -48.38 8.47 6.64
N GLY A 644 -48.99 7.80 7.62
CA GLY A 644 -50.29 7.14 7.52
C GLY A 644 -50.31 5.73 6.88
N ARG A 645 -51.52 5.18 6.71
CA ARG A 645 -51.79 3.88 6.04
C ARG A 645 -51.64 4.01 4.52
N GLY A 646 -50.40 4.14 4.04
CA GLY A 646 -50.06 4.18 2.62
C GLY A 646 -48.76 3.43 2.32
N ARG A 647 -48.41 3.30 1.03
CA ARG A 647 -47.12 2.72 0.62
C ARG A 647 -45.99 3.60 1.20
N PRO A 648 -44.97 3.01 1.86
CA PRO A 648 -43.88 3.78 2.42
C PRO A 648 -43.23 4.66 1.34
N PRO A 649 -42.84 5.90 1.68
CA PRO A 649 -42.19 6.78 0.72
C PRO A 649 -40.87 6.19 0.23
N ALA A 650 -40.49 6.51 -1.01
CA ALA A 650 -39.25 6.03 -1.60
C ALA A 650 -38.05 6.52 -0.76
N PRO A 651 -37.04 5.66 -0.53
CA PRO A 651 -35.87 6.06 0.24
C PRO A 651 -35.14 7.22 -0.45
N ILE A 652 -34.86 8.24 0.34
CA ILE A 652 -34.07 9.42 -0.03
C ILE A 652 -32.73 9.30 0.69
N PHE A 653 -31.66 9.64 -0.02
CA PHE A 653 -30.30 9.65 0.50
C PHE A 653 -29.81 11.10 0.58
N ASP A 654 -29.30 11.50 1.74
CA ASP A 654 -28.57 12.76 1.88
C ASP A 654 -27.13 12.55 1.43
N VAL A 655 -26.52 13.56 0.82
CA VAL A 655 -25.12 13.53 0.39
C VAL A 655 -24.26 14.22 1.44
N ASN A 656 -23.14 13.61 1.81
CA ASN A 656 -22.19 14.23 2.71
C ASN A 656 -21.60 15.49 2.05
N PRO A 657 -21.71 16.68 2.68
CA PRO A 657 -21.24 17.94 2.10
C PRO A 657 -19.73 17.96 1.79
N LEU A 658 -18.94 17.08 2.44
CA LEU A 658 -17.51 16.92 2.18
C LEU A 658 -17.19 16.11 0.91
N VAL A 659 -18.16 15.46 0.25
CA VAL A 659 -17.94 14.68 -0.98
C VAL A 659 -17.38 15.55 -2.12
N ALA A 660 -17.79 16.82 -2.20
CA ALA A 660 -17.26 17.76 -3.18
C ALA A 660 -15.74 17.99 -2.99
N LYS A 661 -15.27 18.01 -1.73
CA LYS A 661 -13.84 18.11 -1.41
C LYS A 661 -13.08 16.84 -1.79
N LEU A 662 -13.64 15.65 -1.57
CA LEU A 662 -13.07 14.37 -2.03
C LEU A 662 -12.89 14.29 -3.56
N ALA A 663 -13.85 14.81 -4.32
CA ALA A 663 -13.79 14.81 -5.78
C ALA A 663 -12.64 15.68 -6.33
N LEU A 664 -12.28 16.75 -5.61
CA LEU A 664 -11.12 17.60 -5.91
C LEU A 664 -9.78 16.90 -5.59
N PHE A 665 -9.68 16.20 -4.45
CA PHE A 665 -8.48 15.43 -4.09
C PHE A 665 -8.19 14.28 -5.07
N ALA A 666 -9.23 13.63 -5.61
CA ALA A 666 -9.08 12.58 -6.61
C ALA A 666 -8.55 13.08 -7.97
N GLN A 667 -8.53 14.40 -8.22
CA GLN A 667 -8.02 15.00 -9.46
C GLN A 667 -6.60 15.57 -9.32
N GLY A 668 -5.93 15.40 -8.17
CA GLY A 668 -4.56 15.88 -7.97
C GLY A 668 -4.42 17.41 -7.87
N GLN A 669 -5.52 18.14 -7.64
CA GLN A 669 -5.47 19.57 -7.36
C GLN A 669 -5.57 19.80 -5.84
N SER A 670 -4.49 20.29 -5.23
CA SER A 670 -4.52 20.83 -3.87
C SER A 670 -5.51 21.99 -3.81
N PRO A 671 -6.34 22.12 -2.77
CA PRO A 671 -7.21 23.28 -2.62
C PRO A 671 -6.34 24.53 -2.45
N GLY A 672 -6.32 25.39 -3.47
CA GLY A 672 -5.77 26.72 -3.34
C GLY A 672 -6.60 27.49 -2.33
N ILE A 673 -6.03 27.79 -1.17
CA ILE A 673 -6.57 28.81 -0.28
C ILE A 673 -6.54 30.11 -1.08
N SER A 674 -7.72 30.62 -1.42
CA SER A 674 -7.92 31.90 -2.08
C SER A 674 -7.27 33.01 -1.25
N ALA A 675 -6.10 33.46 -1.68
CA ALA A 675 -5.44 34.65 -1.18
C ALA A 675 -6.04 35.88 -1.87
N ASN A 676 -7.32 36.18 -1.61
CA ASN A 676 -7.90 37.48 -1.94
C ASN A 676 -8.03 38.30 -0.67
N GLY A 677 -6.94 38.98 -0.31
CA GLY A 677 -6.92 39.83 0.87
C GLY A 677 -5.63 40.56 1.19
N THR A 678 -4.71 40.84 0.25
CA THR A 678 -3.63 41.83 0.46
C THR A 678 -3.06 42.27 -0.88
N ASN A 679 -3.75 43.20 -1.55
CA ASN A 679 -3.19 43.96 -2.65
C ASN A 679 -2.71 45.32 -2.12
N SER A 680 -1.62 45.34 -1.35
CA SER A 680 -0.96 46.59 -0.91
C SER A 680 0.49 46.42 -0.44
N ALA A 681 1.24 45.45 -0.96
CA ALA A 681 2.65 45.25 -0.56
C ALA A 681 3.62 44.98 -1.74
N ASN A 682 3.20 45.20 -2.99
CA ASN A 682 4.04 44.98 -4.17
C ASN A 682 4.63 46.26 -4.79
N SER A 683 4.62 47.40 -4.08
CA SER A 683 5.31 48.62 -4.53
C SER A 683 6.61 48.93 -3.80
N ALA A 684 7.12 48.05 -2.94
CA ALA A 684 8.31 48.31 -2.11
C ALA A 684 9.53 47.41 -2.42
N LEU A 685 9.45 46.50 -3.41
CA LEU A 685 10.53 45.58 -3.77
C LEU A 685 10.90 45.62 -5.27
N GLN A 686 10.88 46.82 -5.86
CA GLN A 686 11.42 47.09 -7.21
C GLN A 686 12.65 48.02 -7.19
N GLY A 687 13.28 48.23 -6.04
CA GLY A 687 14.38 49.19 -5.89
C GLY A 687 15.76 48.64 -5.51
N ALA A 688 15.98 47.32 -5.46
CA ALA A 688 17.23 46.76 -4.94
C ALA A 688 17.73 45.51 -5.69
N ALA A 689 17.67 45.53 -7.02
CA ALA A 689 18.22 44.46 -7.86
C ALA A 689 19.08 45.02 -9.00
N GLU A 690 20.10 45.82 -8.68
CA GLU A 690 21.21 46.10 -9.60
C GLU A 690 22.52 46.16 -8.81
N SER A 691 23.21 45.02 -8.72
CA SER A 691 24.68 44.90 -8.64
C SER A 691 25.07 43.43 -8.37
N GLN A 692 25.35 42.69 -9.44
CA GLN A 692 26.11 41.44 -9.35
C GLN A 692 27.61 41.76 -9.26
N PRO A 693 28.41 41.02 -8.48
CA PRO A 693 29.82 40.87 -8.76
C PRO A 693 30.09 39.54 -9.49
N GLU A 694 30.95 39.63 -10.49
CA GLU A 694 31.48 38.54 -11.32
C GLU A 694 32.30 37.54 -10.49
N TYR A 695 32.06 36.23 -10.69
CA TYR A 695 32.92 35.17 -10.15
C TYR A 695 34.12 34.97 -11.07
N GLN A 696 35.31 35.35 -10.59
CA GLN A 696 36.59 34.91 -11.15
C GLN A 696 36.99 33.55 -10.56
N THR A 697 37.34 32.62 -11.46
CA THR A 697 37.93 31.32 -11.17
C THR A 697 39.34 31.45 -10.56
N MET A 698 39.58 30.80 -9.41
CA MET A 698 40.94 30.49 -8.93
C MET A 698 41.08 28.99 -8.63
N GLY A 699 42.24 28.45 -9.02
CA GLY A 699 42.60 27.02 -9.03
C GLY A 699 43.01 26.42 -7.68
N PRO A 700 43.55 25.18 -7.68
CA PRO A 700 43.62 24.35 -6.48
C PRO A 700 44.95 24.53 -5.73
N GLY A 701 44.85 24.76 -4.42
CA GLY A 701 45.99 24.66 -3.49
C GLY A 701 45.84 25.57 -2.28
N GLY A 702 45.74 25.00 -1.07
CA GLY A 702 45.87 25.74 0.18
C GLY A 702 45.17 25.11 1.39
N ASP A 703 45.97 24.41 2.21
CA ASP A 703 45.90 24.16 3.66
C ASP A 703 44.56 23.96 4.40
N TRP A 704 44.39 22.73 4.93
CA TRP A 704 43.31 22.30 5.84
C TRP A 704 43.72 22.25 7.33
N GLU A 705 44.84 22.85 7.74
CA GLU A 705 45.22 22.89 9.16
C GLU A 705 44.93 24.25 9.81
N ARG A 706 43.70 24.39 10.34
CA ARG A 706 43.35 25.16 11.56
C ARG A 706 41.84 25.27 11.70
N ILE A 707 41.26 24.37 12.49
CA ILE A 707 40.25 24.65 13.53
C ILE A 707 40.32 23.44 14.47
N ALA A 708 40.90 23.67 15.64
CA ALA A 708 40.81 22.84 16.84
C ALA A 708 40.09 23.67 17.90
#